data_AF-A0A6N3GEU7-F1
#
_entry.id   AF-A0A6N3GEU7-F1
#
_cell.length_a   1.000
_cell.length_b   1.000
_cell.length_c   1.000
_cell.angle_alpha   90.00
_cell.angle_beta   90.00
_cell.angle_gamma   90.00
#
_symmetry.space_group_name_H-M   'P 1'
#
loop_
_entity.id
_entity.type
_entity.pdbx_description
1 polymer ?
#
loop_
_entity_poly.entity_id
_entity_poly.type
_entity_poly.pdbx_seq_one_letter_code
_entity_poly.pdbx_strand_id
1 'polypeptide(L)'
;MFFILTQVSFSVEACLEEIRNSRADDKEEPVEKEETLPDNVSKEQKAEGACRIGNTYYEDLSAALHAVKDNETIYIVQSHAMKDSFVYVEKTRTRKFQNVRILPEGGPRTVRMPDRHRLAFTKSSVAIGSKGSDPLTFDLSGTSVPDSDNLYCGAICANKGSSVTFENCVFQNGDQLSRWMIHGEYGSVTVDQCKFQNCDNGVGVVTEASSAFTPTEISFRVQNSVFDGIADIGAVHFSIHRANIRAEIQNNVFKNCRIGIGGIRSDEAPYTGPISARIQGNTFQNCYIGESFSQGTSVAASAFQVNVSNERYHGWQSTSQHPNVGDLYSGWFSTGFCNSNVEASVNGCSYENGVHGIATMSKGRTVVNNTTLARNNAREANTEQCGQKGNGGGIFLNGGTIIWNSGTICENQADRGGAIYLKDGEILLKDGSFYGNRAQNRGGGIYNQNGTVKQEGGNFSANTAEIGSGVYQDGIYQMSGSALVDEGNDVYLPAEKYIEVMQKLQSVPAARVTPDRYENGRMVVKVNYGNRTGSMEWERFLLTPQSRYCLRPGDYQDRRAGTLKEAVTISSEYTVQYDKNTKAQVEQMPEPSVKYWYEKAAVSEQIPKWLDVPFLGWNENQTAKEGQYQPGENLPAEKNQDLTLYAIWEDRVSIRYLGNHAEEGQEKSEIVSYEDCLQNGYRIQKNKGYTDYKRNRHTFAGWDQRADVGAKEAAFQENRENRISYEELRKIAASQRTETGESREMAKVALYAIWDRAPEISAPDKEYFEGETVKKEDLLKDVQSTDREDGELTTQIKIVQIEYAPGRLTEDGKADKEVKTWKDGMSSEELLDTWFLQLDKKDSPVTHKVVYQVTDSIGNITEESCSVKIKYNEFPVIEAQDRYFTLQEAQQGAITEEVLKTQAISEGKVKANDTEEGDLSEKLKLLDFHPEEFQKFTDSGYIVLNWHVQDSMGPDGKGKETVRPFTVYVVKDGEIPKAPHKQNVRFISEKYYRINENVDADALTEDEKEAYSKNGGLHVDSKWYQEQEYQDVIEKTWKKNGGKVYRFTHEDARRAEEFVDTHGIGNSRDENALAMFANEFLK
;
A
#
# COMPACT_ATOMS: atom_id res chain seq x y z
N MET A 1 43.06 106.73 25.40
CA MET A 1 41.93 105.89 24.95
C MET A 1 42.46 104.48 24.75
N PHE A 2 41.99 103.58 25.61
CA PHE A 2 42.08 102.10 25.65
C PHE A 2 43.41 101.37 25.41
N PHE A 3 43.81 100.65 26.47
CA PHE A 3 45.06 99.91 26.68
C PHE A 3 44.79 98.40 26.80
N ILE A 4 45.90 97.66 26.81
CA ILE A 4 46.13 96.25 26.46
C ILE A 4 46.46 95.41 27.73
N LEU A 5 46.46 94.07 27.59
CA LEU A 5 47.39 93.06 28.16
C LEU A 5 46.97 92.19 29.39
N THR A 6 47.16 90.87 29.19
CA THR A 6 47.78 89.81 30.05
C THR A 6 47.10 89.11 31.24
N GLN A 7 47.31 87.77 31.23
CA GLN A 7 47.69 86.81 32.29
C GLN A 7 46.79 86.47 33.50
N VAL A 8 46.60 85.15 33.67
CA VAL A 8 46.79 84.26 34.85
C VAL A 8 46.29 84.68 36.26
N SER A 9 45.63 83.69 36.89
CA SER A 9 45.44 83.41 38.34
C SER A 9 44.23 83.96 39.09
N PHE A 10 43.75 83.11 40.01
CA PHE A 10 42.58 83.19 40.89
C PHE A 10 42.63 84.37 41.88
N SER A 11 41.47 84.85 42.32
CA SER A 11 41.31 85.45 43.65
C SER A 11 39.98 85.09 44.32
N VAL A 12 40.13 84.46 45.48
CA VAL A 12 39.29 84.61 46.67
C VAL A 12 39.30 86.08 47.12
N GLU A 13 38.38 86.46 48.00
CA GLU A 13 38.34 87.73 48.77
C GLU A 13 37.76 88.97 48.07
N ALA A 14 36.45 89.13 48.26
CA ALA A 14 35.99 90.22 49.13
C ALA A 14 35.40 89.55 50.39
N CYS A 15 35.62 90.00 51.61
CA CYS A 15 36.46 91.07 52.12
C CYS A 15 36.45 90.86 53.64
N LEU A 16 37.64 90.63 54.19
CA LEU A 16 38.19 91.41 55.30
C LEU A 16 37.30 91.59 56.54
N GLU A 17 37.73 90.99 57.66
CA GLU A 17 38.54 91.71 58.66
C GLU A 17 38.86 90.77 59.83
N GLU A 18 40.06 90.21 59.86
CA GLU A 18 40.98 90.46 60.97
C GLU A 18 42.41 90.02 60.59
N ILE A 19 43.13 91.01 60.11
CA ILE A 19 44.56 91.06 59.95
C ILE A 19 45.20 91.22 61.34
N ARG A 20 46.13 90.35 61.75
CA ARG A 20 47.53 90.71 62.08
C ARG A 20 48.28 89.63 62.87
N ASN A 21 49.40 89.23 62.25
CA ASN A 21 50.70 88.92 62.88
C ASN A 21 50.80 87.59 63.65
N SER A 22 51.81 86.74 63.49
CA SER A 22 53.09 86.84 62.78
C SER A 22 53.78 85.47 62.81
N ARG A 23 54.56 85.18 61.76
CA ARG A 23 55.64 84.19 61.73
C ARG A 23 56.53 84.24 62.99
N ALA A 24 57.02 83.10 63.45
CA ALA A 24 58.46 82.78 63.52
C ALA A 24 58.71 81.46 64.28
N ASP A 25 59.56 80.63 63.66
CA ASP A 25 60.61 79.76 64.20
C ASP A 25 60.45 79.00 65.52
N ASP A 26 60.77 77.71 65.39
CA ASP A 26 61.35 76.82 66.38
C ASP A 26 62.34 77.52 67.34
N LYS A 27 62.17 77.24 68.64
CA LYS A 27 63.29 77.10 69.58
C LYS A 27 62.89 76.30 70.83
N GLU A 28 63.91 75.60 71.30
CA GLU A 28 63.97 74.53 72.31
C GLU A 28 63.43 74.87 73.71
N GLU A 29 63.31 73.78 74.47
CA GLU A 29 62.83 73.55 75.84
C GLU A 29 63.30 74.54 76.94
N PRO A 30 62.70 74.47 78.14
CA PRO A 30 63.32 73.63 79.17
C PRO A 30 62.36 72.81 80.07
N VAL A 31 62.75 71.55 80.26
CA VAL A 31 62.92 70.74 81.50
C VAL A 31 62.27 71.18 82.83
N GLU A 32 61.78 70.13 83.54
CA GLU A 32 61.57 69.92 84.99
C GLU A 32 60.28 70.44 85.70
N LYS A 33 59.46 69.49 86.19
CA LYS A 33 59.51 69.03 87.59
C LYS A 33 58.60 67.83 87.86
N GLU A 34 59.15 66.85 88.58
CA GLU A 34 58.43 65.82 89.35
C GLU A 34 57.51 66.48 90.38
N GLU A 35 56.28 65.96 90.52
CA GLU A 35 55.53 66.06 91.77
C GLU A 35 54.86 64.74 92.12
N THR A 36 55.05 64.39 93.39
CA THR A 36 54.80 63.13 94.06
C THR A 36 53.35 62.95 94.50
N LEU A 37 53.01 61.68 94.71
CA LEU A 37 51.79 61.15 95.34
C LEU A 37 51.43 61.84 96.67
N PRO A 38 50.16 61.72 97.09
CA PRO A 38 49.83 61.50 98.49
C PRO A 38 49.27 60.09 98.71
N ASP A 39 50.01 59.29 99.47
CA ASP A 39 49.52 58.14 100.21
C ASP A 39 48.94 58.60 101.55
N ASN A 40 47.67 58.26 101.82
CA ASN A 40 47.19 57.64 103.07
C ASN A 40 45.67 57.80 103.18
N VAL A 41 44.94 56.68 103.10
CA VAL A 41 43.79 56.46 103.98
C VAL A 41 43.86 55.02 104.52
N SER A 42 43.67 54.97 105.83
CA SER A 42 43.73 53.85 106.77
C SER A 42 42.79 52.67 106.48
N LYS A 43 43.22 51.50 106.95
CA LYS A 43 42.50 50.23 107.03
C LYS A 43 41.21 50.27 107.87
N GLU A 44 40.34 49.32 107.53
CA GLU A 44 39.15 48.80 108.22
C GLU A 44 37.82 49.53 108.00
N GLN A 45 37.17 49.20 106.87
CA GLN A 45 35.71 49.16 106.74
C GLN A 45 35.27 47.91 105.94
N LYS A 46 34.04 47.46 106.25
CA LYS A 46 33.40 46.18 105.96
C LYS A 46 33.31 45.76 104.49
N ALA A 47 33.17 44.45 104.30
CA ALA A 47 32.90 43.72 103.07
C ALA A 47 31.53 44.08 102.43
N GLU A 48 31.44 45.23 101.74
CA GLU A 48 30.23 45.69 101.03
C GLU A 48 30.51 46.22 99.61
N GLY A 49 31.44 45.61 98.87
CA GLY A 49 31.63 45.92 97.44
C GLY A 49 30.97 44.90 96.54
N ALA A 50 30.39 45.32 95.41
CA ALA A 50 29.81 44.42 94.42
C ALA A 50 30.86 43.66 93.59
N CYS A 51 32.11 44.14 93.60
CA CYS A 51 33.27 43.55 92.94
C CYS A 51 34.41 43.34 93.93
N ARG A 52 35.29 42.37 93.71
CA ARG A 52 36.56 42.22 94.45
C ARG A 52 37.74 41.84 93.56
N ILE A 53 38.93 42.24 93.97
CA ILE A 53 40.22 41.82 93.39
C ILE A 53 41.09 41.33 94.54
N GLY A 54 41.47 40.06 94.53
CA GLY A 54 42.02 39.41 95.73
C GLY A 54 41.05 39.56 96.90
N ASN A 55 41.51 40.15 98.01
CA ASN A 55 40.68 40.38 99.20
C ASN A 55 40.14 41.82 99.31
N THR A 56 40.38 42.67 98.30
CA THR A 56 39.94 44.07 98.29
C THR A 56 38.61 44.20 97.54
N TYR A 57 37.62 44.85 98.15
CA TYR A 57 36.29 45.05 97.59
C TYR A 57 36.13 46.45 96.97
N TYR A 58 35.36 46.55 95.89
CA TYR A 58 35.09 47.75 95.10
C TYR A 58 33.57 47.87 94.89
N GLU A 59 33.05 49.09 94.80
CA GLU A 59 31.59 49.30 94.80
C GLU A 59 30.89 48.71 93.57
N ASP A 60 31.52 48.76 92.40
CA ASP A 60 30.99 48.26 91.14
C ASP A 60 32.11 47.86 90.16
N LEU A 61 31.72 47.41 88.97
CA LEU A 61 32.66 46.99 87.93
C LEU A 61 33.56 48.14 87.42
N SER A 62 33.04 49.37 87.30
CA SER A 62 33.83 50.54 86.91
C SER A 62 34.97 50.81 87.90
N ALA A 63 34.68 50.83 89.19
CA ALA A 63 35.67 51.02 90.24
C ALA A 63 36.73 49.89 90.26
N ALA A 64 36.31 48.64 90.05
CA ALA A 64 37.25 47.51 89.97
C ALA A 64 38.19 47.61 88.75
N LEU A 65 37.68 48.03 87.59
CA LEU A 65 38.50 48.24 86.38
C LEU A 65 39.52 49.38 86.55
N HIS A 66 39.20 50.40 87.36
CA HIS A 66 40.15 51.45 87.76
C HIS A 66 41.24 50.96 88.72
N ALA A 67 41.11 49.79 89.35
CA ALA A 67 42.11 49.24 90.27
C ALA A 67 42.92 48.06 89.71
N VAL A 68 42.32 47.19 88.88
CA VAL A 68 42.90 45.90 88.45
C VAL A 68 44.24 45.98 87.71
N LYS A 69 45.21 45.15 88.09
CA LYS A 69 46.52 45.02 87.43
C LYS A 69 46.50 43.91 86.38
N ASP A 70 47.53 43.89 85.55
CA ASP A 70 47.72 42.82 84.56
C ASP A 70 47.77 41.44 85.23
N ASN A 71 47.18 40.44 84.58
CA ASN A 71 47.01 39.06 85.07
C ASN A 71 46.11 38.89 86.32
N GLU A 72 45.44 39.94 86.80
CA GLU A 72 44.50 39.81 87.91
C GLU A 72 43.08 39.46 87.44
N THR A 73 42.27 38.97 88.39
CA THR A 73 40.86 38.63 88.18
C THR A 73 39.98 39.52 89.05
N ILE A 74 39.00 40.17 88.42
CA ILE A 74 37.86 40.82 89.07
C ILE A 74 36.78 39.76 89.28
N TYR A 75 36.33 39.60 90.52
CA TYR A 75 35.17 38.77 90.84
C TYR A 75 33.95 39.65 91.10
N ILE A 76 32.87 39.43 90.35
CA ILE A 76 31.56 40.03 90.60
C ILE A 76 30.89 39.21 91.69
N VAL A 77 30.85 39.74 92.91
CA VAL A 77 30.32 39.04 94.08
C VAL A 77 28.84 39.34 94.33
N GLN A 78 28.33 40.46 93.80
CA GLN A 78 26.93 40.86 93.87
C GLN A 78 26.44 41.47 92.55
N SER A 79 25.17 41.27 92.21
CA SER A 79 24.53 41.96 91.09
C SER A 79 24.40 43.45 91.41
N HIS A 80 24.72 44.32 90.45
CA HIS A 80 24.78 45.76 90.66
C HIS A 80 24.54 46.52 89.36
N ALA A 81 24.32 47.84 89.47
CA ALA A 81 24.37 48.74 88.33
C ALA A 81 25.75 49.41 88.28
N MET A 82 26.32 49.52 87.09
CA MET A 82 27.49 50.38 86.88
C MET A 82 27.10 51.84 87.12
N LYS A 83 27.96 52.59 87.81
CA LYS A 83 27.76 54.01 88.06
C LYS A 83 28.52 54.92 87.10
N ASP A 84 29.58 54.41 86.48
CA ASP A 84 30.39 55.15 85.53
C ASP A 84 30.66 54.36 84.25
N SER A 85 30.71 55.07 83.14
CA SER A 85 31.12 54.49 81.87
C SER A 85 32.63 54.29 81.89
N PHE A 86 33.11 53.11 81.53
CA PHE A 86 34.52 52.90 81.24
C PHE A 86 34.79 53.28 79.77
N VAL A 87 34.62 54.58 79.46
CA VAL A 87 34.82 55.18 78.13
C VAL A 87 35.97 56.16 78.23
N TYR A 88 37.10 55.84 77.60
CA TYR A 88 38.23 56.76 77.53
C TYR A 88 38.25 57.45 76.17
N VAL A 89 37.48 58.54 76.04
CA VAL A 89 37.51 59.42 74.87
C VAL A 89 38.03 60.77 75.36
N GLU A 90 39.26 61.07 74.95
CA GLU A 90 40.06 62.30 75.19
C GLU A 90 40.97 62.34 76.44
N LYS A 91 42.27 62.63 76.18
CA LYS A 91 43.44 62.87 77.08
C LYS A 91 44.30 61.66 77.52
N THR A 92 45.17 61.19 76.62
CA THR A 92 46.60 60.81 76.83
C THR A 92 47.07 59.85 77.96
N ARG A 93 46.26 59.19 78.77
CA ARG A 93 46.72 58.06 79.63
C ARG A 93 45.86 56.80 79.44
N THR A 94 46.24 55.94 78.50
CA THR A 94 45.58 54.65 78.28
C THR A 94 46.07 53.62 79.28
N ARG A 95 45.22 53.21 80.24
CA ARG A 95 45.49 51.98 80.99
C ARG A 95 45.19 50.81 80.05
N LYS A 96 46.21 50.01 79.74
CA LYS A 96 46.10 48.78 78.97
C LYS A 96 45.97 47.63 79.94
N PHE A 97 45.16 46.65 79.59
CA PHE A 97 45.08 45.40 80.36
C PHE A 97 45.78 44.30 79.61
N GLN A 98 46.60 43.52 80.30
CA GLN A 98 47.14 42.27 79.79
C GLN A 98 46.57 41.12 80.61
N ASN A 99 45.80 40.26 79.97
CA ASN A 99 45.27 39.02 80.55
C ASN A 99 44.43 39.24 81.83
N VAL A 100 43.60 40.29 81.83
CA VAL A 100 42.66 40.54 82.94
C VAL A 100 41.41 39.67 82.77
N ARG A 101 40.90 39.12 83.88
CA ARG A 101 39.69 38.29 83.88
C ARG A 101 38.56 38.93 84.69
N ILE A 102 37.32 38.78 84.25
CA ILE A 102 36.12 39.22 84.98
C ILE A 102 35.20 38.02 85.13
N LEU A 103 34.97 37.54 86.36
CA LEU A 103 34.22 36.32 86.63
C LEU A 103 33.10 36.57 87.64
N PRO A 104 31.93 35.93 87.53
CA PRO A 104 30.95 35.90 88.61
C PRO A 104 31.44 34.99 89.75
N GLU A 105 31.08 35.35 90.98
CA GLU A 105 31.36 34.54 92.17
C GLU A 105 30.10 34.31 93.01
N GLY A 106 29.86 33.05 93.38
CA GLY A 106 28.80 32.63 94.28
C GLY A 106 27.41 32.57 93.62
N GLY A 107 27.32 32.19 92.36
CA GLY A 107 26.07 32.11 91.59
C GLY A 107 26.06 33.04 90.37
N PRO A 108 24.96 33.00 89.57
CA PRO A 108 24.73 33.95 88.49
C PRO A 108 24.76 35.40 88.99
N ARG A 109 25.30 36.30 88.16
CA ARG A 109 25.42 37.73 88.49
C ARG A 109 24.97 38.59 87.32
N THR A 110 24.43 39.77 87.66
CA THR A 110 23.97 40.76 86.68
C THR A 110 24.69 42.08 86.89
N VAL A 111 25.32 42.59 85.83
CA VAL A 111 25.84 43.94 85.72
C VAL A 111 24.86 44.73 84.87
N ARG A 112 24.07 45.60 85.49
CA ARG A 112 23.18 46.51 84.77
C ARG A 112 23.98 47.70 84.27
N MET A 113 23.81 48.06 83.00
CA MET A 113 24.50 49.18 82.35
C MET A 113 23.47 50.22 81.88
N PRO A 114 22.95 51.09 82.78
CA PRO A 114 21.98 52.13 82.41
C PRO A 114 22.63 53.26 81.57
N ASP A 115 21.79 54.08 80.92
CA ASP A 115 22.11 55.27 80.08
C ASP A 115 23.58 55.72 80.01
N ARG A 116 24.17 55.66 78.80
CA ARG A 116 25.56 56.09 78.48
C ARG A 116 26.69 55.28 79.11
N HIS A 117 26.42 54.29 79.98
CA HIS A 117 27.46 53.38 80.48
C HIS A 117 27.90 52.36 79.45
N ARG A 118 29.23 52.21 79.31
CA ARG A 118 29.90 51.39 78.31
C ARG A 118 31.20 50.82 78.87
N LEU A 119 31.66 49.72 78.28
CA LEU A 119 32.97 49.13 78.57
C LEU A 119 33.83 49.17 77.31
N ALA A 120 34.82 50.06 77.24
CA ALA A 120 35.72 50.17 76.08
C ALA A 120 37.16 49.80 76.41
N PHE A 121 37.65 48.74 75.77
CA PHE A 121 39.00 48.22 75.92
C PHE A 121 39.84 48.63 74.71
N THR A 122 40.98 49.29 74.94
CA THR A 122 41.90 49.72 73.87
C THR A 122 43.25 49.04 74.06
N LYS A 123 43.81 48.40 73.02
CA LYS A 123 45.08 47.67 73.06
C LYS A 123 45.20 46.72 74.28
N SER A 124 44.11 46.03 74.61
CA SER A 124 43.98 45.26 75.85
C SER A 124 43.59 43.80 75.60
N SER A 125 43.96 42.90 76.50
CA SER A 125 43.54 41.49 76.52
C SER A 125 42.69 41.23 77.76
N VAL A 126 41.41 40.91 77.56
CA VAL A 126 40.41 40.75 78.63
C VAL A 126 39.54 39.51 78.36
N ALA A 127 39.31 38.69 79.38
CA ALA A 127 38.39 37.57 79.33
C ALA A 127 37.25 37.75 80.35
N ILE A 128 36.00 37.59 79.92
CA ILE A 128 34.80 37.86 80.70
C ILE A 128 33.96 36.58 80.74
N GLY A 129 33.66 36.12 81.95
CA GLY A 129 32.99 34.84 82.19
C GLY A 129 33.91 33.62 81.99
N SER A 130 33.34 32.43 82.16
CA SER A 130 34.00 31.16 81.93
C SER A 130 32.99 30.04 81.69
N LYS A 131 33.34 29.06 80.84
CA LYS A 131 32.48 27.89 80.52
C LYS A 131 32.11 27.02 81.72
N GLY A 132 32.92 27.05 82.78
CA GLY A 132 32.72 26.26 83.99
C GLY A 132 32.13 27.03 85.17
N SER A 133 31.85 28.32 85.01
CA SER A 133 31.26 29.17 86.05
C SER A 133 29.78 29.43 85.78
N ASP A 134 29.06 29.91 86.78
CA ASP A 134 27.74 30.52 86.57
C ASP A 134 27.78 31.65 85.54
N PRO A 135 26.66 31.98 84.88
CA PRO A 135 26.64 33.01 83.86
C PRO A 135 26.76 34.42 84.43
N LEU A 136 27.49 35.27 83.70
CA LEU A 136 27.54 36.71 83.93
C LEU A 136 26.63 37.43 82.93
N THR A 137 25.65 38.16 83.44
CA THR A 137 24.64 38.86 82.64
C THR A 137 24.98 40.34 82.54
N PHE A 138 24.97 40.89 81.33
CA PHE A 138 24.98 42.32 81.04
C PHE A 138 23.58 42.74 80.58
N ASP A 139 22.94 43.59 81.37
CA ASP A 139 21.54 44.02 81.15
C ASP A 139 21.48 45.51 80.86
N LEU A 140 20.90 45.87 79.72
CA LEU A 140 20.77 47.25 79.27
C LEU A 140 19.34 47.81 79.36
N SER A 141 18.48 47.15 80.14
CA SER A 141 17.11 47.62 80.39
C SER A 141 17.07 49.08 80.84
N GLY A 142 16.39 49.90 80.03
CA GLY A 142 16.20 51.33 80.27
C GLY A 142 17.30 52.23 79.71
N THR A 143 18.22 51.70 78.89
CA THR A 143 19.24 52.50 78.21
C THR A 143 18.69 53.08 76.92
N SER A 144 18.73 54.40 76.77
CA SER A 144 18.39 55.11 75.52
C SER A 144 19.63 55.83 74.99
N VAL A 145 20.15 55.42 73.83
CA VAL A 145 21.28 56.13 73.19
C VAL A 145 20.80 56.78 71.90
N PRO A 146 20.72 58.12 71.86
CA PRO A 146 20.36 58.84 70.63
C PRO A 146 21.42 58.65 69.54
N ASP A 147 20.99 58.50 68.28
CA ASP A 147 21.87 58.39 67.11
C ASP A 147 22.81 59.59 66.90
N SER A 148 22.51 60.74 67.53
CA SER A 148 23.24 62.01 67.35
C SER A 148 24.59 62.10 68.09
N ASP A 149 24.91 61.19 69.01
CA ASP A 149 26.01 61.40 69.98
C ASP A 149 27.43 61.04 69.46
N ASN A 150 27.62 60.69 68.17
CA ASN A 150 28.94 60.43 67.53
C ASN A 150 29.86 59.42 68.27
N LEU A 151 29.36 58.74 69.29
CA LEU A 151 30.06 57.71 70.06
C LEU A 151 30.05 56.42 69.24
N TYR A 152 31.16 56.19 68.53
CA TYR A 152 31.33 55.12 67.56
C TYR A 152 31.26 53.67 68.10
N CYS A 153 31.09 53.45 69.42
CA CYS A 153 31.21 52.10 69.99
C CYS A 153 29.97 51.55 70.70
N GLY A 154 29.79 50.23 70.57
CA GLY A 154 28.72 49.43 71.19
C GLY A 154 28.78 49.38 72.71
N ALA A 155 27.86 48.63 73.35
CA ALA A 155 27.77 48.54 74.81
C ALA A 155 29.08 48.07 75.44
N ILE A 156 29.71 47.06 74.82
CA ILE A 156 31.07 46.62 75.11
C ILE A 156 31.90 46.68 73.83
N CYS A 157 33.11 47.23 73.94
CA CYS A 157 33.91 47.64 72.81
C CYS A 157 35.34 47.08 72.91
N ALA A 158 35.76 46.28 71.93
CA ALA A 158 37.13 45.83 71.74
C ALA A 158 37.79 46.71 70.67
N ASN A 159 38.48 47.77 71.10
CA ASN A 159 39.04 48.81 70.23
C ASN A 159 40.55 48.60 69.96
N LYS A 160 41.03 48.94 68.76
CA LYS A 160 42.45 49.12 68.37
C LYS A 160 43.37 48.01 68.88
N GLY A 161 43.27 46.81 68.30
CA GLY A 161 44.16 45.69 68.60
C GLY A 161 43.91 45.02 69.96
N SER A 162 42.74 45.26 70.57
CA SER A 162 42.31 44.51 71.75
C SER A 162 41.90 43.08 71.38
N SER A 163 42.02 42.15 72.33
CA SER A 163 41.46 40.81 72.27
C SER A 163 40.51 40.63 73.45
N VAL A 164 39.21 40.54 73.17
CA VAL A 164 38.19 40.37 74.21
C VAL A 164 37.44 39.06 74.02
N THR A 165 37.44 38.24 75.06
CA THR A 165 36.80 36.92 75.07
C THR A 165 35.62 36.93 76.04
N PHE A 166 34.48 36.40 75.60
CA PHE A 166 33.29 36.19 76.40
C PHE A 166 32.95 34.71 76.43
N GLU A 167 32.84 34.14 77.63
CA GLU A 167 32.48 32.74 77.85
C GLU A 167 31.31 32.63 78.82
N ASN A 168 30.23 31.93 78.43
CA ASN A 168 29.04 31.73 79.26
C ASN A 168 28.42 33.05 79.77
N CYS A 169 28.39 34.09 78.94
CA CYS A 169 27.80 35.38 79.26
C CYS A 169 26.38 35.52 78.68
N VAL A 170 25.53 36.30 79.34
CA VAL A 170 24.20 36.68 78.84
C VAL A 170 24.19 38.17 78.57
N PHE A 171 23.70 38.58 77.40
CA PHE A 171 23.49 39.97 77.02
C PHE A 171 22.02 40.17 76.71
N GLN A 172 21.37 41.13 77.35
CA GLN A 172 19.93 41.28 77.21
C GLN A 172 19.44 42.73 77.23
N ASN A 173 18.29 42.94 76.61
CA ASN A 173 17.52 44.20 76.62
C ASN A 173 18.34 45.38 76.09
N GLY A 174 18.96 45.17 74.93
CA GLY A 174 19.75 46.16 74.18
C GLY A 174 19.01 46.66 72.94
N ASP A 175 17.71 46.78 73.02
CA ASP A 175 16.73 47.10 71.96
C ASP A 175 16.56 48.61 71.70
N GLN A 176 17.45 49.43 72.26
CA GLN A 176 17.48 50.89 72.12
C GLN A 176 18.92 51.41 71.92
N LEU A 177 19.83 50.53 71.50
CA LEU A 177 21.26 50.83 71.42
C LEU A 177 21.71 51.41 70.08
N SER A 178 20.90 51.27 69.03
CA SER A 178 21.19 51.56 67.60
C SER A 178 22.53 51.01 67.06
N ARG A 179 23.30 50.30 67.89
CA ARG A 179 24.65 49.79 67.70
C ARG A 179 24.78 48.40 68.33
N TRP A 180 25.91 47.72 68.07
CA TRP A 180 26.20 46.38 68.56
C TRP A 180 26.22 46.28 70.09
N MET A 181 25.73 45.17 70.64
CA MET A 181 25.96 44.80 72.04
C MET A 181 27.46 44.63 72.31
N ILE A 182 28.15 43.93 71.40
CA ILE A 182 29.61 43.78 71.42
C ILE A 182 30.16 44.30 70.10
N HIS A 183 31.01 45.32 70.15
CA HIS A 183 31.64 45.92 68.97
C HIS A 183 33.16 45.70 68.98
N GLY A 184 33.69 44.99 67.98
CA GLY A 184 35.12 44.91 67.71
C GLY A 184 35.56 45.97 66.70
N GLU A 185 35.89 47.17 67.18
CA GLU A 185 36.43 48.25 66.35
C GLU A 185 37.95 48.04 66.17
N TYR A 186 38.35 47.30 65.13
CA TYR A 186 39.72 46.80 64.93
C TYR A 186 40.27 45.90 66.07
N GLY A 187 39.39 45.27 66.85
CA GLY A 187 39.75 44.31 67.90
C GLY A 187 39.28 42.90 67.57
N SER A 188 40.02 41.91 68.07
CA SER A 188 39.62 40.50 68.03
C SER A 188 38.57 40.22 69.10
N VAL A 189 37.50 39.53 68.73
CA VAL A 189 36.38 39.20 69.61
C VAL A 189 36.12 37.70 69.56
N THR A 190 36.05 37.06 70.72
CA THR A 190 35.61 35.67 70.87
C THR A 190 34.36 35.60 71.73
N VAL A 191 33.33 34.92 71.25
CA VAL A 191 32.07 34.68 71.95
C VAL A 191 31.81 33.18 71.96
N ASP A 192 31.70 32.58 73.15
CA ASP A 192 31.52 31.14 73.30
C ASP A 192 30.52 30.80 74.40
N GLN A 193 29.52 29.97 74.08
CA GLN A 193 28.44 29.60 75.00
C GLN A 193 27.67 30.81 75.56
N CYS A 194 27.59 31.90 74.81
CA CYS A 194 26.90 33.11 75.25
C CYS A 194 25.44 33.14 74.76
N LYS A 195 24.63 34.01 75.36
CA LYS A 195 23.24 34.25 74.98
C LYS A 195 23.00 35.73 74.75
N PHE A 196 22.35 36.08 73.64
CA PHE A 196 21.88 37.43 73.31
C PHE A 196 20.37 37.40 73.21
N GLN A 197 19.67 38.28 73.94
CA GLN A 197 18.22 38.28 74.01
C GLN A 197 17.64 39.69 73.92
N ASN A 198 16.69 39.90 73.01
CA ASN A 198 15.98 41.18 72.85
C ASN A 198 16.99 42.33 72.67
N CYS A 199 17.78 42.25 71.60
CA CYS A 199 18.79 43.26 71.26
C CYS A 199 18.51 43.76 69.84
N ASP A 200 18.79 45.03 69.54
CA ASP A 200 18.75 45.49 68.14
C ASP A 200 19.84 44.78 67.33
N ASN A 201 21.04 44.69 67.91
CA ASN A 201 22.24 44.16 67.28
C ASN A 201 23.02 43.28 68.26
N GLY A 202 23.50 42.12 67.80
CA GLY A 202 24.25 41.18 68.62
C GLY A 202 25.74 41.55 68.71
N VAL A 203 26.60 40.80 68.03
CA VAL A 203 28.05 41.01 68.00
C VAL A 203 28.52 41.40 66.59
N GLY A 204 29.31 42.46 66.51
CA GLY A 204 29.81 43.00 65.25
C GLY A 204 31.29 43.35 65.31
N VAL A 205 32.04 43.03 64.26
CA VAL A 205 33.43 43.48 64.08
C VAL A 205 33.50 44.37 62.84
N VAL A 206 33.92 45.63 63.02
CA VAL A 206 34.02 46.60 61.93
C VAL A 206 35.43 47.16 61.87
N THR A 207 35.97 47.24 60.65
CA THR A 207 37.21 47.99 60.37
C THR A 207 36.81 49.23 59.60
N GLU A 208 36.95 50.43 60.16
CA GLU A 208 36.49 51.67 59.51
C GLU A 208 37.57 52.36 58.65
N ALA A 209 37.20 53.46 58.01
CA ALA A 209 38.09 54.33 57.20
C ALA A 209 38.88 55.35 58.02
N SER A 210 38.35 55.74 59.18
CA SER A 210 38.74 56.97 59.88
C SER A 210 40.02 56.85 60.72
N SER A 211 40.52 55.64 60.99
CA SER A 211 41.67 55.45 61.88
C SER A 211 43.00 55.31 61.13
N ALA A 212 44.06 55.92 61.68
CA ALA A 212 45.45 55.72 61.26
C ALA A 212 46.04 54.38 61.76
N PHE A 213 45.21 53.49 62.30
CA PHE A 213 45.63 52.20 62.81
C PHE A 213 45.67 51.18 61.68
N THR A 214 46.80 50.51 61.50
CA THR A 214 46.99 49.37 60.58
C THR A 214 46.93 48.08 61.40
N PRO A 215 45.78 47.39 61.46
CA PRO A 215 45.68 46.13 62.21
C PRO A 215 46.47 45.02 61.51
N THR A 216 47.15 44.22 62.32
CA THR A 216 47.43 42.81 62.00
C THR A 216 46.13 42.01 62.11
N GLU A 217 45.98 40.95 61.30
CA GLU A 217 44.85 40.02 61.23
C GLU A 217 43.89 40.02 62.44
N ILE A 218 42.61 40.34 62.21
CA ILE A 218 41.56 40.37 63.24
C ILE A 218 40.88 39.00 63.29
N SER A 219 40.87 38.38 64.47
CA SER A 219 40.15 37.13 64.70
C SER A 219 38.76 37.41 65.24
N PHE A 220 37.74 36.90 64.56
CA PHE A 220 36.36 36.98 65.00
C PHE A 220 35.77 35.57 65.13
N ARG A 221 35.53 35.14 66.36
CA ARG A 221 35.01 33.79 66.64
C ARG A 221 33.71 33.88 67.42
N VAL A 222 32.66 33.24 66.90
CA VAL A 222 31.36 33.15 67.58
C VAL A 222 30.90 31.70 67.53
N GLN A 223 30.79 31.05 68.68
CA GLN A 223 30.46 29.64 68.71
C GLN A 223 29.57 29.22 69.88
N ASN A 224 28.82 28.14 69.66
CA ASN A 224 27.95 27.50 70.66
C ASN A 224 26.99 28.48 71.36
N SER A 225 26.65 29.59 70.71
CA SER A 225 25.92 30.70 71.32
C SER A 225 24.50 30.81 70.78
N VAL A 226 23.62 31.46 71.54
CA VAL A 226 22.21 31.65 71.17
C VAL A 226 21.91 33.12 70.99
N PHE A 227 21.28 33.46 69.87
CA PHE A 227 20.78 34.80 69.55
C PHE A 227 19.26 34.70 69.38
N ASP A 228 18.50 35.41 70.19
CA ASP A 228 17.04 35.34 70.20
C ASP A 228 16.42 36.73 70.23
N GLY A 229 15.60 37.06 69.23
CA GLY A 229 14.96 38.37 69.12
C GLY A 229 15.95 39.48 68.75
N ILE A 230 16.64 39.33 67.61
CA ILE A 230 17.54 40.35 67.07
C ILE A 230 16.85 41.15 65.96
N ALA A 231 16.65 42.45 66.16
CA ALA A 231 15.71 43.23 65.37
C ALA A 231 16.29 43.95 64.14
N ASP A 232 17.59 44.30 64.12
CA ASP A 232 18.16 45.23 63.13
C ASP A 232 19.28 44.63 62.25
N ILE A 233 20.53 45.13 62.33
CA ILE A 233 21.60 44.92 61.34
C ILE A 233 22.10 43.46 61.34
N GLY A 234 22.05 42.77 62.48
CA GLY A 234 22.26 41.32 62.54
C GLY A 234 22.66 40.80 63.92
N ALA A 235 22.58 39.48 64.07
CA ALA A 235 23.02 38.79 65.27
C ALA A 235 24.55 38.65 65.31
N VAL A 236 25.16 38.28 64.18
CA VAL A 236 26.61 38.21 64.01
C VAL A 236 26.99 38.95 62.74
N HIS A 237 27.92 39.89 62.83
CA HIS A 237 28.30 40.71 61.67
C HIS A 237 29.79 40.99 61.59
N PHE A 238 30.29 41.07 60.37
CA PHE A 238 31.64 41.55 60.13
C PHE A 238 31.70 42.45 58.89
N SER A 239 32.36 43.59 59.03
CA SER A 239 32.50 44.60 57.97
C SER A 239 33.94 45.00 57.74
N ILE A 240 34.32 45.07 56.46
CA ILE A 240 35.72 45.18 56.06
C ILE A 240 35.96 46.44 55.23
N HIS A 241 36.94 47.23 55.67
CA HIS A 241 37.42 48.41 54.98
C HIS A 241 38.96 48.45 54.87
N ARG A 242 39.70 48.21 55.97
CA ARG A 242 41.18 48.39 56.02
C ARG A 242 42.00 47.16 56.42
N ALA A 243 41.41 46.10 56.97
CA ALA A 243 42.17 44.94 57.47
C ALA A 243 41.51 43.59 57.21
N ASN A 244 42.34 42.54 57.25
CA ASN A 244 41.88 41.14 57.17
C ASN A 244 41.08 40.74 58.40
N ILE A 245 39.94 40.10 58.15
CA ILE A 245 39.13 39.45 59.18
C ILE A 245 39.09 37.95 58.87
N ARG A 246 39.43 37.14 59.87
CA ARG A 246 39.19 35.71 59.87
C ARG A 246 37.99 35.42 60.76
N ALA A 247 36.85 35.14 60.13
CA ALA A 247 35.59 34.86 60.81
C ALA A 247 35.37 33.34 60.94
N GLU A 248 35.16 32.86 62.16
CA GLU A 248 34.82 31.47 62.48
C GLU A 248 33.51 31.44 63.29
N ILE A 249 32.40 31.08 62.64
CA ILE A 249 31.05 31.16 63.19
C ILE A 249 30.42 29.77 63.19
N GLN A 250 30.29 29.14 64.37
CA GLN A 250 29.99 27.70 64.44
C GLN A 250 29.00 27.30 65.52
N ASN A 251 28.09 26.37 65.19
CA ASN A 251 27.17 25.73 66.13
C ASN A 251 26.31 26.71 66.94
N ASN A 252 25.97 27.86 66.36
CA ASN A 252 25.10 28.84 67.00
C ASN A 252 23.63 28.57 66.69
N VAL A 253 22.74 29.11 67.53
CA VAL A 253 21.29 29.08 67.30
C VAL A 253 20.78 30.50 67.19
N PHE A 254 20.20 30.84 66.04
CA PHE A 254 19.55 32.11 65.76
C PHE A 254 18.04 31.92 65.76
N LYS A 255 17.31 32.71 66.54
CA LYS A 255 15.85 32.64 66.67
C LYS A 255 15.25 34.02 66.54
N ASN A 256 14.23 34.16 65.71
CA ASN A 256 13.49 35.42 65.56
C ASN A 256 14.44 36.59 65.22
N CYS A 257 15.46 36.32 64.40
CA CYS A 257 16.44 37.33 63.98
C CYS A 257 16.06 37.90 62.61
N ARG A 258 16.19 39.21 62.42
CA ARG A 258 16.11 39.81 61.08
C ARG A 258 17.23 39.28 60.18
N ILE A 259 18.47 39.35 60.65
CA ILE A 259 19.64 38.77 59.97
C ILE A 259 20.41 37.92 60.98
N GLY A 260 20.65 36.65 60.64
CA GLY A 260 21.49 35.78 61.45
C GLY A 260 22.97 36.16 61.34
N ILE A 261 23.55 35.96 60.15
CA ILE A 261 24.97 36.23 59.88
C ILE A 261 25.12 37.20 58.72
N GLY A 262 25.84 38.30 58.93
CA GLY A 262 26.15 39.31 57.93
C GLY A 262 27.65 39.47 57.67
N GLY A 263 28.03 39.56 56.40
CA GLY A 263 29.40 39.90 55.97
C GLY A 263 29.38 40.91 54.85
N ILE A 264 30.00 42.07 55.07
CA ILE A 264 29.98 43.18 54.10
C ILE A 264 31.37 43.73 53.83
N ARG A 265 31.64 44.01 52.56
CA ARG A 265 32.80 44.80 52.14
C ARG A 265 32.35 45.98 51.29
N SER A 266 32.63 47.19 51.76
CA SER A 266 32.34 48.43 51.04
C SER A 266 33.16 48.55 49.75
N ASP A 267 32.58 49.17 48.71
CA ASP A 267 33.29 49.54 47.48
C ASP A 267 34.42 50.56 47.72
N GLU A 268 34.30 51.36 48.77
CA GLU A 268 35.30 52.37 49.13
C GLU A 268 36.46 51.80 49.95
N ALA A 269 36.45 50.49 50.24
CA ALA A 269 37.48 49.83 51.02
C ALA A 269 38.85 49.89 50.30
N PRO A 270 39.86 50.61 50.82
CA PRO A 270 41.18 50.66 50.21
C PRO A 270 41.91 49.31 50.27
N TYR A 271 41.51 48.45 51.20
CA TYR A 271 42.12 47.13 51.35
C TYR A 271 41.59 46.15 50.30
N THR A 272 42.50 45.51 49.55
CA THR A 272 42.17 44.57 48.46
C THR A 272 42.42 43.10 48.75
N GLY A 273 42.99 42.76 49.91
CA GLY A 273 43.38 41.38 50.21
C GLY A 273 42.23 40.40 50.48
N PRO A 274 42.57 39.10 50.62
CA PRO A 274 41.59 38.01 50.70
C PRO A 274 40.90 37.96 52.07
N ILE A 275 39.61 37.67 52.04
CA ILE A 275 38.77 37.48 53.23
C ILE A 275 38.31 36.05 53.25
N SER A 276 38.37 35.40 54.42
CA SER A 276 37.83 34.06 54.59
C SER A 276 36.89 34.01 55.81
N ALA A 277 35.68 33.52 55.57
CA ALA A 277 34.73 33.19 56.62
C ALA A 277 34.42 31.69 56.56
N ARG A 278 34.50 31.04 57.72
CA ARG A 278 34.07 29.64 57.90
C ARG A 278 32.83 29.62 58.80
N ILE A 279 31.73 29.20 58.21
CA ILE A 279 30.40 29.16 58.83
C ILE A 279 29.94 27.71 58.83
N GLN A 280 29.67 27.17 60.01
CA GLN A 280 29.36 25.75 60.12
C GLN A 280 28.39 25.38 61.26
N GLY A 281 27.39 24.57 60.92
CA GLY A 281 26.53 23.90 61.89
C GLY A 281 25.58 24.82 62.64
N ASN A 282 25.33 26.04 62.17
CA ASN A 282 24.37 26.91 62.83
C ASN A 282 22.93 26.55 62.45
N THR A 283 22.00 26.93 63.32
CA THR A 283 20.57 26.73 63.14
C THR A 283 19.84 28.06 63.18
N PHE A 284 19.02 28.34 62.19
CA PHE A 284 18.20 29.55 62.09
C PHE A 284 16.73 29.16 62.18
N GLN A 285 15.99 29.79 63.08
CA GLN A 285 14.58 29.52 63.34
C GLN A 285 13.81 30.82 63.26
N ASN A 286 12.88 30.90 62.31
CA ASN A 286 12.08 32.11 62.09
C ASN A 286 12.95 33.35 61.84
N CYS A 287 14.06 33.16 61.11
CA CYS A 287 14.93 34.26 60.69
C CYS A 287 14.52 34.75 59.30
N TYR A 288 14.60 36.06 59.05
CA TYR A 288 14.26 36.63 57.74
C TYR A 288 15.37 36.41 56.71
N ILE A 289 16.62 36.56 57.16
CA ILE A 289 17.82 36.14 56.44
C ILE A 289 18.65 35.23 57.36
N GLY A 290 19.04 34.05 56.85
CA GLY A 290 20.02 33.19 57.52
C GLY A 290 21.40 33.84 57.44
N GLU A 291 21.96 33.87 56.24
CA GLU A 291 23.27 34.46 55.95
C GLU A 291 23.24 35.42 54.76
N SER A 292 23.96 36.54 54.89
CA SER A 292 24.07 37.56 53.84
C SER A 292 25.51 38.00 53.63
N PHE A 293 26.02 37.80 52.42
CA PHE A 293 27.36 38.23 52.03
C PHE A 293 27.30 39.16 50.84
N SER A 294 27.93 40.33 50.99
CA SER A 294 27.99 41.32 49.93
C SER A 294 29.36 41.98 49.83
N GLN A 295 29.75 42.26 48.59
CA GLN A 295 30.96 43.00 48.27
C GLN A 295 30.68 44.04 47.20
N GLY A 296 31.40 45.15 47.28
CA GLY A 296 31.48 46.14 46.22
C GLY A 296 31.92 45.57 44.86
N THR A 297 31.46 46.18 43.77
CA THR A 297 31.72 45.70 42.40
C THR A 297 33.13 46.02 41.86
N SER A 298 33.87 46.89 42.54
CA SER A 298 35.23 47.33 42.17
C SER A 298 36.30 46.25 42.32
N VAL A 299 35.98 45.12 42.95
CA VAL A 299 36.94 44.06 43.29
C VAL A 299 36.40 42.71 42.81
N ALA A 300 37.31 41.79 42.43
CA ALA A 300 36.92 40.44 42.05
C ALA A 300 36.25 39.68 43.20
N ALA A 301 35.21 38.89 42.88
CA ALA A 301 34.47 38.09 43.87
C ALA A 301 35.36 37.12 44.67
N SER A 302 36.43 36.62 44.07
CA SER A 302 37.40 35.73 44.72
C SER A 302 38.19 36.37 45.86
N ALA A 303 38.12 37.69 46.04
CA ALA A 303 38.72 38.40 47.16
C ALA A 303 37.91 38.25 48.46
N PHE A 304 36.67 37.80 48.39
CA PHE A 304 35.87 37.46 49.57
C PHE A 304 35.36 36.02 49.41
N GLN A 305 35.92 35.12 50.20
CA GLN A 305 35.62 33.70 50.19
C GLN A 305 34.83 33.31 51.42
N VAL A 306 33.68 32.67 51.21
CA VAL A 306 32.83 32.20 52.31
C VAL A 306 32.58 30.70 52.15
N ASN A 307 32.87 29.94 53.19
CA ASN A 307 32.58 28.50 53.25
C ASN A 307 31.47 28.27 54.28
N VAL A 308 30.29 27.88 53.79
CA VAL A 308 29.09 27.59 54.57
C VAL A 308 28.84 26.09 54.54
N SER A 309 28.64 25.47 55.71
CA SER A 309 28.43 24.02 55.77
C SER A 309 27.54 23.54 56.89
N ASN A 310 26.67 22.56 56.61
CA ASN A 310 25.77 21.95 57.59
C ASN A 310 24.84 22.94 58.31
N GLU A 311 24.50 24.06 57.66
CA GLU A 311 23.55 25.03 58.19
C GLU A 311 22.12 24.48 58.07
N ARG A 312 21.29 24.80 59.07
CA ARG A 312 19.87 24.46 59.08
C ARG A 312 19.05 25.73 59.22
N TYR A 313 18.45 26.16 58.13
CA TYR A 313 17.59 27.32 58.09
C TYR A 313 16.13 26.89 57.97
N HIS A 314 15.36 27.24 58.98
CA HIS A 314 13.90 27.20 58.97
C HIS A 314 13.41 28.64 58.97
N GLY A 315 13.11 29.13 57.77
CA GLY A 315 12.86 30.53 57.50
C GLY A 315 11.61 31.08 58.18
N TRP A 316 11.51 32.39 58.11
CA TRP A 316 10.31 33.11 58.52
C TRP A 316 9.11 32.72 57.65
N GLN A 317 8.02 32.36 58.30
CA GLN A 317 6.71 32.16 57.66
C GLN A 317 5.87 33.42 57.85
N SER A 318 5.34 33.95 56.75
CA SER A 318 4.56 35.19 56.80
C SER A 318 3.31 35.03 57.66
N THR A 319 3.32 35.66 58.84
CA THR A 319 2.12 35.93 59.61
C THR A 319 1.74 37.39 59.41
N SER A 320 0.44 37.67 59.31
CA SER A 320 -0.14 38.99 59.01
C SER A 320 0.15 40.10 60.04
N GLN A 321 1.14 39.93 60.93
CA GLN A 321 1.50 40.84 62.03
C GLN A 321 2.89 41.50 61.93
N HIS A 322 3.73 41.18 60.93
CA HIS A 322 5.04 41.84 60.78
C HIS A 322 5.33 42.32 59.35
N PRO A 323 4.63 43.36 58.86
CA PRO A 323 4.89 43.95 57.56
C PRO A 323 5.86 45.12 57.73
N ASN A 324 7.17 44.89 57.89
CA ASN A 324 8.16 45.97 57.69
C ASN A 324 9.59 45.42 57.72
N VAL A 325 10.32 45.63 56.61
CA VAL A 325 11.63 46.28 56.63
C VAL A 325 11.90 46.94 55.27
N GLY A 326 11.15 48.01 55.02
CA GLY A 326 11.66 49.13 54.24
C GLY A 326 12.66 49.92 55.09
N ASP A 327 13.72 50.40 54.44
CA ASP A 327 14.84 51.19 54.97
C ASP A 327 15.80 50.49 55.95
N LEU A 328 16.88 49.91 55.41
CA LEU A 328 18.27 50.22 55.73
C LEU A 328 19.22 49.35 54.88
N TYR A 329 20.37 49.93 54.54
CA TYR A 329 21.46 49.37 53.73
C TYR A 329 21.78 47.92 54.16
N SER A 330 21.57 46.95 53.25
CA SER A 330 21.99 45.52 53.25
C SER A 330 20.95 44.40 53.48
N GLY A 331 19.67 44.69 53.65
CA GLY A 331 18.64 43.68 54.00
C GLY A 331 17.49 43.47 53.00
N TRP A 332 17.72 43.63 51.70
CA TRP A 332 16.64 43.70 50.70
C TRP A 332 15.99 42.37 50.29
N PHE A 333 16.49 41.24 50.79
CA PHE A 333 16.08 39.90 50.37
C PHE A 333 15.68 39.07 51.59
N SER A 334 14.63 38.26 51.48
CA SER A 334 14.38 37.19 52.46
C SER A 334 14.86 35.88 51.88
N THR A 335 15.86 35.27 52.50
CA THR A 335 16.45 34.04 51.96
C THR A 335 17.20 33.30 53.06
N GLY A 336 17.36 31.99 52.89
CA GLY A 336 18.33 31.23 53.67
C GLY A 336 19.72 31.83 53.50
N PHE A 337 20.25 31.73 52.28
CA PHE A 337 21.57 32.23 51.93
C PHE A 337 21.50 33.30 50.84
N CYS A 338 22.19 34.43 51.04
CA CYS A 338 22.29 35.54 50.08
C CYS A 338 23.75 35.81 49.69
N ASN A 339 24.03 35.86 48.39
CA ASN A 339 25.34 36.19 47.84
C ASN A 339 25.25 37.31 46.79
N SER A 340 25.94 38.42 47.03
CA SER A 340 26.14 39.50 46.06
C SER A 340 27.63 39.82 45.87
N ASN A 341 28.19 39.48 44.71
CA ASN A 341 29.60 39.70 44.35
C ASN A 341 30.65 38.95 45.20
N VAL A 342 30.27 37.88 45.91
CA VAL A 342 31.18 37.08 46.76
C VAL A 342 31.39 35.68 46.15
N GLU A 343 32.53 35.05 46.38
CA GLU A 343 32.74 33.64 46.08
C GLU A 343 32.39 32.78 47.29
N ALA A 344 31.35 31.96 47.16
CA ALA A 344 30.81 31.17 48.26
C ALA A 344 30.71 29.68 47.91
N SER A 345 30.98 28.83 48.90
CA SER A 345 30.72 27.39 48.87
C SER A 345 29.66 27.06 49.93
N VAL A 346 28.62 26.33 49.51
CA VAL A 346 27.50 25.90 50.35
C VAL A 346 27.43 24.38 50.30
N ASN A 347 27.63 23.72 51.45
CA ASN A 347 27.76 22.26 51.50
C ASN A 347 26.91 21.62 52.62
N GLY A 348 26.05 20.66 52.29
CA GLY A 348 25.29 19.91 53.29
C GLY A 348 24.25 20.76 54.04
N CYS A 349 23.82 21.88 53.47
CA CYS A 349 22.89 22.80 54.11
C CYS A 349 21.43 22.42 53.81
N SER A 350 20.51 22.86 54.67
CA SER A 350 19.07 22.76 54.45
C SER A 350 18.46 24.16 54.65
N TYR A 351 17.88 24.71 53.57
CA TYR A 351 17.21 26.01 53.57
C TYR A 351 15.73 25.80 53.24
N GLU A 352 14.90 25.86 54.28
CA GLU A 352 13.49 25.49 54.18
C GLU A 352 12.55 26.57 54.72
N ASN A 353 11.35 26.62 54.16
CA ASN A 353 10.22 27.45 54.64
C ASN A 353 10.53 28.95 54.72
N GLY A 354 11.48 29.45 53.94
CA GLY A 354 11.69 30.89 53.73
C GLY A 354 11.00 31.39 52.46
N VAL A 355 11.31 32.62 52.05
CA VAL A 355 10.90 33.16 50.75
C VAL A 355 11.74 32.54 49.63
N HIS A 356 13.07 32.60 49.77
CA HIS A 356 14.03 31.93 48.90
C HIS A 356 14.91 30.97 49.71
N GLY A 357 15.36 29.87 49.11
CA GLY A 357 16.41 29.04 49.68
C GLY A 357 17.79 29.69 49.52
N ILE A 358 18.15 29.97 48.27
CA ILE A 358 19.40 30.64 47.88
C ILE A 358 19.10 31.80 46.93
N ALA A 359 19.66 32.97 47.22
CA ALA A 359 19.69 34.11 46.31
C ALA A 359 21.14 34.42 45.92
N THR A 360 21.43 34.47 44.62
CA THR A 360 22.73 34.90 44.09
C THR A 360 22.54 36.02 43.08
N MET A 361 23.37 37.06 43.17
CA MET A 361 23.18 38.29 42.42
C MET A 361 24.48 38.87 41.87
N SER A 362 24.33 39.76 40.89
CA SER A 362 25.41 40.59 40.33
C SER A 362 26.54 39.74 39.75
N LYS A 363 27.74 39.71 40.36
CA LYS A 363 28.87 38.85 39.98
C LYS A 363 29.16 37.76 41.01
N GLY A 364 28.21 37.48 41.90
CA GLY A 364 28.36 36.44 42.92
C GLY A 364 28.53 35.06 42.29
N ARG A 365 29.39 34.24 42.90
CA ARG A 365 29.67 32.87 42.48
C ARG A 365 29.37 31.93 43.64
N THR A 366 28.38 31.07 43.50
CA THR A 366 27.95 30.13 44.55
C THR A 366 28.11 28.70 44.07
N VAL A 367 28.93 27.91 44.78
CA VAL A 367 29.11 26.47 44.53
C VAL A 367 28.32 25.68 45.56
N VAL A 368 27.39 24.84 45.12
CA VAL A 368 26.45 24.14 46.00
C VAL A 368 26.66 22.63 45.93
N ASN A 369 26.73 21.97 47.08
CA ASN A 369 26.90 20.53 47.21
C ASN A 369 25.96 19.98 48.29
N ASN A 370 25.35 18.82 48.04
CA ASN A 370 24.53 18.06 48.99
C ASN A 370 23.53 18.92 49.79
N THR A 371 22.96 19.94 49.15
CA THR A 371 22.11 20.94 49.82
C THR A 371 20.65 20.73 49.47
N THR A 372 19.76 20.95 50.43
CA THR A 372 18.30 20.84 50.24
C THR A 372 17.65 22.21 50.32
N LEU A 373 16.88 22.57 49.29
CA LEU A 373 16.04 23.78 49.26
C LEU A 373 14.58 23.31 49.19
N ALA A 374 13.83 23.44 50.28
CA ALA A 374 12.48 22.87 50.34
C ALA A 374 11.42 23.82 50.89
N ARG A 375 10.21 23.75 50.31
CA ARG A 375 9.03 24.48 50.81
C ARG A 375 9.18 25.99 50.93
N ASN A 376 10.11 26.59 50.19
CA ASN A 376 10.24 28.04 50.15
C ASN A 376 9.14 28.65 49.26
N ASN A 377 8.65 29.84 49.59
CA ASN A 377 7.52 30.48 48.92
C ASN A 377 7.84 31.93 48.50
N ALA A 378 8.32 32.12 47.27
CA ALA A 378 8.70 33.43 46.74
C ALA A 378 7.50 34.42 46.62
N ARG A 379 6.26 33.93 46.69
CA ARG A 379 5.05 34.78 46.70
C ARG A 379 4.85 35.51 48.02
N GLU A 380 5.51 35.07 49.09
CA GLU A 380 5.52 35.75 50.38
C GLU A 380 6.53 36.90 50.45
N ALA A 381 7.32 37.10 49.39
CA ALA A 381 8.15 38.30 49.25
C ALA A 381 7.26 39.56 49.32
N ASN A 382 7.63 40.48 50.19
CA ASN A 382 6.89 41.72 50.44
C ASN A 382 7.50 42.95 49.71
N THR A 383 8.59 42.76 48.95
CA THR A 383 9.30 43.81 48.23
C THR A 383 9.52 43.43 46.76
N GLU A 384 9.28 44.39 45.87
CA GLU A 384 9.56 44.27 44.42
C GLU A 384 11.03 44.58 44.10
N GLN A 385 11.83 44.96 45.09
CA GLN A 385 13.19 45.39 44.82
C GLN A 385 14.02 44.24 44.23
N CYS A 386 14.83 44.58 43.22
CA CYS A 386 15.57 43.63 42.38
C CYS A 386 14.71 42.63 41.59
N GLY A 387 13.37 42.77 41.61
CA GLY A 387 12.44 41.89 40.88
C GLY A 387 12.28 40.49 41.47
N GLN A 388 12.52 40.33 42.78
CA GLN A 388 12.48 39.01 43.45
C GLN A 388 11.06 38.49 43.72
N LYS A 389 10.07 39.39 43.81
CA LYS A 389 8.73 39.01 44.23
C LYS A 389 8.10 38.02 43.28
N GLY A 390 7.62 36.90 43.83
CA GLY A 390 7.01 35.82 43.07
C GLY A 390 8.00 35.05 42.19
N ASN A 391 9.31 35.24 42.32
CA ASN A 391 10.29 34.65 41.41
C ASN A 391 11.30 33.78 42.19
N GLY A 392 11.42 32.49 41.86
CA GLY A 392 12.52 31.64 42.34
C GLY A 392 12.41 31.18 43.79
N GLY A 393 11.45 30.28 44.10
CA GLY A 393 11.26 29.80 45.48
C GLY A 393 12.49 29.06 46.02
N GLY A 394 13.04 28.10 45.27
CA GLY A 394 14.30 27.46 45.65
C GLY A 394 15.48 28.40 45.46
N ILE A 395 15.74 28.76 44.20
CA ILE A 395 16.86 29.62 43.78
C ILE A 395 16.32 30.85 43.06
N PHE A 396 16.77 32.02 43.51
CA PHE A 396 16.66 33.27 42.78
C PHE A 396 18.05 33.70 42.28
N LEU A 397 18.25 33.71 40.96
CA LEU A 397 19.49 34.12 40.32
C LEU A 397 19.25 35.37 39.47
N ASN A 398 19.91 36.48 39.82
CA ASN A 398 19.83 37.76 39.11
C ASN A 398 21.22 38.25 38.74
N GLY A 399 21.75 37.74 37.63
CA GLY A 399 23.19 37.76 37.33
C GLY A 399 23.97 36.71 38.12
N GLY A 400 25.30 36.71 38.00
CA GLY A 400 26.20 35.82 38.75
C GLY A 400 26.26 34.41 38.20
N THR A 401 26.79 33.49 39.00
CA THR A 401 26.95 32.08 38.63
C THR A 401 26.63 31.15 39.79
N ILE A 402 25.80 30.14 39.53
CA ILE A 402 25.60 29.01 40.45
C ILE A 402 26.15 27.74 39.81
N ILE A 403 26.98 27.01 40.57
CA ILE A 403 27.41 25.65 40.21
C ILE A 403 26.73 24.70 41.20
N TRP A 404 25.70 24.02 40.74
CA TRP A 404 24.95 23.03 41.51
C TRP A 404 25.52 21.64 41.23
N ASN A 405 26.38 21.15 42.12
CA ASN A 405 27.01 19.84 41.96
C ASN A 405 26.09 18.69 42.37
N SER A 406 25.33 18.85 43.45
CA SER A 406 24.39 17.85 43.96
C SER A 406 23.43 18.47 44.99
N GLY A 407 22.27 17.85 45.18
CA GLY A 407 21.29 18.29 46.17
C GLY A 407 19.84 18.05 45.72
N THR A 408 18.91 18.61 46.49
CA THR A 408 17.48 18.53 46.22
C THR A 408 16.85 19.92 46.24
N ILE A 409 16.02 20.23 45.25
CA ILE A 409 15.13 21.41 45.27
C ILE A 409 13.70 20.89 45.13
N CYS A 410 12.90 20.99 46.20
CA CYS A 410 11.56 20.40 46.18
C CYS A 410 10.48 21.22 46.88
N GLU A 411 9.23 21.05 46.45
CA GLU A 411 8.05 21.65 47.09
C GLU A 411 8.09 23.19 47.18
N ASN A 412 8.95 23.85 46.41
CA ASN A 412 9.05 25.31 46.42
C ASN A 412 7.95 25.93 45.57
N GLN A 413 7.52 27.14 45.94
CA GLN A 413 6.38 27.82 45.35
C GLN A 413 6.77 29.23 44.88
N ALA A 414 6.36 29.60 43.67
CA ALA A 414 6.59 30.91 43.07
C ALA A 414 5.46 31.27 42.07
N ASP A 415 5.49 32.47 41.51
CA ASP A 415 4.73 32.81 40.31
C ASP A 415 5.52 32.42 39.06
N ARG A 416 6.85 32.51 39.10
CA ARG A 416 7.75 32.05 38.02
C ARG A 416 9.00 31.37 38.59
N GLY A 417 9.40 30.25 37.99
CA GLY A 417 10.57 29.50 38.46
C GLY A 417 10.34 28.91 39.84
N GLY A 418 9.47 27.90 39.97
CA GLY A 418 9.15 27.30 41.26
C GLY A 418 10.41 26.80 41.97
N ALA A 419 11.23 26.02 41.26
CA ALA A 419 12.54 25.60 41.75
C ALA A 419 13.59 26.70 41.54
N ILE A 420 13.73 27.19 40.30
CA ILE A 420 14.82 28.09 39.89
C ILE A 420 14.27 29.20 39.02
N TYR A 421 14.56 30.44 39.38
CA TYR A 421 14.37 31.62 38.54
C TYR A 421 15.73 32.18 38.15
N LEU A 422 15.92 32.38 36.85
CA LEU A 422 17.17 32.90 36.28
C LEU A 422 16.88 34.16 35.45
N LYS A 423 17.26 35.32 35.97
CA LYS A 423 17.25 36.61 35.26
C LYS A 423 18.69 37.04 35.02
N ASP A 424 19.17 36.79 33.81
CA ASP A 424 20.58 36.94 33.45
C ASP A 424 21.50 36.03 34.31
N GLY A 425 22.77 35.89 33.92
CA GLY A 425 23.73 35.02 34.64
C GLY A 425 23.73 33.57 34.14
N GLU A 426 24.40 32.70 34.91
CA GLU A 426 24.66 31.30 34.52
C GLU A 426 24.37 30.32 35.66
N ILE A 427 23.72 29.21 35.34
CA ILE A 427 23.62 28.07 36.25
C ILE A 427 24.13 26.79 35.58
N LEU A 428 25.01 26.08 36.26
CA LEU A 428 25.53 24.77 35.87
C LEU A 428 24.94 23.70 36.82
N LEU A 429 24.08 22.85 36.29
CA LEU A 429 23.44 21.74 36.98
C LEU A 429 24.16 20.44 36.61
N LYS A 430 24.99 19.92 37.51
CA LYS A 430 25.73 18.67 37.25
C LYS A 430 24.96 17.43 37.68
N ASP A 431 24.22 17.54 38.78
CA ASP A 431 23.39 16.46 39.32
C ASP A 431 22.33 17.04 40.27
N GLY A 432 21.34 16.24 40.68
CA GLY A 432 20.35 16.61 41.68
C GLY A 432 18.93 16.20 41.33
N SER A 433 18.04 16.36 42.30
CA SER A 433 16.61 16.08 42.16
C SER A 433 15.79 17.36 42.31
N PHE A 434 15.03 17.72 41.28
CA PHE A 434 14.23 18.94 41.22
C PHE A 434 12.76 18.56 41.04
N TYR A 435 12.00 18.44 42.14
CA TYR A 435 10.66 17.85 42.06
C TYR A 435 9.59 18.51 42.93
N GLY A 436 8.33 18.41 42.51
CA GLY A 436 7.20 18.95 43.26
C GLY A 436 7.22 20.48 43.39
N ASN A 437 8.05 21.19 42.62
CA ASN A 437 8.09 22.64 42.64
C ASN A 437 6.96 23.21 41.78
N ARG A 438 6.38 24.31 42.22
CA ARG A 438 5.18 24.91 41.60
C ARG A 438 5.40 26.38 41.29
N ALA A 439 5.28 26.73 40.01
CA ALA A 439 5.06 28.11 39.59
C ALA A 439 3.58 28.30 39.25
N GLN A 440 2.99 29.46 39.54
CA GLN A 440 1.62 29.74 39.07
C GLN A 440 1.59 29.97 37.55
N ASN A 441 2.57 30.69 37.00
CA ASN A 441 2.55 31.14 35.61
C ASN A 441 3.51 30.35 34.71
N ARG A 442 4.82 30.36 35.02
CA ARG A 442 5.85 29.88 34.09
C ARG A 442 7.00 29.17 34.78
N GLY A 443 7.44 28.04 34.23
CA GLY A 443 8.65 27.35 34.67
C GLY A 443 8.49 26.72 36.05
N GLY A 444 7.78 25.59 36.15
CA GLY A 444 7.58 24.91 37.43
C GLY A 444 8.89 24.49 38.08
N GLY A 445 9.77 23.88 37.27
CA GLY A 445 11.18 23.70 37.60
C GLY A 445 11.96 24.99 37.39
N ILE A 446 12.26 25.33 36.14
CA ILE A 446 13.08 26.49 35.78
C ILE A 446 12.28 27.52 35.00
N TYR A 447 12.36 28.80 35.38
CA TYR A 447 12.10 29.89 34.45
C TYR A 447 13.41 30.62 34.12
N ASN A 448 13.86 30.45 32.88
CA ASN A 448 15.05 31.14 32.37
C ASN A 448 14.62 32.38 31.58
N GLN A 449 14.69 33.55 32.20
CA GLN A 449 14.22 34.81 31.61
C GLN A 449 15.19 35.43 30.61
N ASN A 450 16.50 35.17 30.71
CA ASN A 450 17.55 35.66 29.77
C ASN A 450 18.96 35.12 30.11
N GLY A 451 19.08 34.13 30.99
CA GLY A 451 20.37 33.57 31.41
C GLY A 451 20.77 32.33 30.62
N THR A 452 21.85 31.70 31.09
CA THR A 452 22.38 30.44 30.53
C THR A 452 22.19 29.31 31.54
N VAL A 453 21.40 28.31 31.16
CA VAL A 453 21.25 27.06 31.91
C VAL A 453 22.11 26.00 31.23
N LYS A 454 23.03 25.37 31.96
CA LYS A 454 23.83 24.23 31.52
C LYS A 454 23.46 23.02 32.37
N GLN A 455 22.68 22.10 31.83
CA GLN A 455 22.33 20.86 32.49
C GLN A 455 23.19 19.72 31.96
N GLU A 456 24.12 19.25 32.78
CA GLU A 456 24.96 18.06 32.51
C GLU A 456 24.37 16.80 33.14
N GLY A 457 23.47 16.96 34.11
CA GLY A 457 22.79 15.89 34.82
C GLY A 457 21.64 16.38 35.70
N GLY A 458 21.11 15.49 36.53
CA GLY A 458 19.95 15.74 37.39
C GLY A 458 18.60 15.59 36.69
N ASN A 459 17.56 15.44 37.51
CA ASN A 459 16.20 15.09 37.06
C ASN A 459 15.17 16.16 37.50
N PHE A 460 14.43 16.70 36.52
CA PHE A 460 13.24 17.53 36.75
C PHE A 460 11.97 16.68 36.60
N SER A 461 11.23 16.47 37.69
CA SER A 461 10.02 15.65 37.67
C SER A 461 8.91 16.20 38.57
N ALA A 462 7.65 15.91 38.26
CA ALA A 462 6.50 16.34 39.06
C ALA A 462 6.44 17.85 39.39
N ASN A 463 7.10 18.70 38.58
CA ASN A 463 6.98 20.15 38.71
C ASN A 463 5.74 20.65 37.96
N THR A 464 5.18 21.79 38.37
CA THR A 464 3.90 22.29 37.81
C THR A 464 3.95 23.78 37.51
N ALA A 465 3.38 24.18 36.37
CA ALA A 465 3.15 25.56 35.95
C ALA A 465 2.07 25.60 34.87
N GLU A 466 1.47 26.78 34.62
CA GLU A 466 0.57 26.98 33.48
C GLU A 466 1.29 26.76 32.14
N ILE A 467 2.54 27.23 32.02
CA ILE A 467 3.37 27.09 30.82
C ILE A 467 4.79 26.64 31.22
N GLY A 468 5.28 25.55 30.61
CA GLY A 468 6.61 25.00 30.91
C GLY A 468 6.66 24.43 32.32
N SER A 469 5.96 23.31 32.54
CA SER A 469 5.90 22.61 33.82
C SER A 469 7.30 22.22 34.32
N GLY A 470 8.18 21.76 33.42
CA GLY A 470 9.59 21.55 33.71
C GLY A 470 10.38 22.83 33.58
N VAL A 471 10.47 23.35 32.35
CA VAL A 471 11.30 24.51 32.01
C VAL A 471 10.52 25.46 31.11
N TYR A 472 10.50 26.74 31.43
CA TYR A 472 10.18 27.80 30.47
C TYR A 472 11.48 28.46 30.05
N GLN A 473 11.80 28.36 28.76
CA GLN A 473 13.13 28.68 28.24
C GLN A 473 13.16 29.94 27.37
N ASP A 474 13.53 31.08 27.96
CA ASP A 474 13.64 32.39 27.28
C ASP A 474 15.09 32.90 27.12
N GLY A 475 16.09 32.14 27.62
CA GLY A 475 17.52 32.45 27.49
C GLY A 475 18.27 31.45 26.57
N ILE A 476 19.38 30.90 27.07
CA ILE A 476 20.14 29.78 26.49
C ILE A 476 20.00 28.55 27.41
N TYR A 477 19.72 27.38 26.83
CA TYR A 477 19.59 26.14 27.58
C TYR A 477 20.37 25.04 26.87
N GLN A 478 21.43 24.61 27.54
CA GLN A 478 22.38 23.62 27.09
C GLN A 478 22.15 22.33 27.85
N MET A 479 22.00 21.22 27.12
CA MET A 479 21.89 19.88 27.69
C MET A 479 23.07 19.01 27.25
N SER A 480 23.54 18.16 28.15
CA SER A 480 24.57 17.15 27.92
C SER A 480 24.45 16.02 28.94
N GLY A 481 25.20 14.92 28.72
CA GLY A 481 25.37 13.88 29.75
C GLY A 481 24.06 13.20 30.14
N SER A 482 23.79 13.13 31.44
CA SER A 482 22.60 12.47 32.01
C SER A 482 21.43 13.44 32.25
N ALA A 483 21.45 14.63 31.65
CA ALA A 483 20.38 15.61 31.76
C ALA A 483 19.00 14.99 31.45
N LEU A 484 18.03 15.24 32.33
CA LEU A 484 16.67 14.74 32.20
C LEU A 484 15.64 15.78 32.65
N VAL A 485 14.68 16.03 31.77
CA VAL A 485 13.36 16.59 32.12
C VAL A 485 12.37 15.46 31.88
N ASP A 486 11.84 14.89 32.96
CA ASP A 486 10.97 13.73 32.96
C ASP A 486 9.73 13.94 32.06
N GLU A 487 9.17 12.88 31.51
CA GLU A 487 8.07 12.98 30.52
C GLU A 487 6.80 13.68 31.02
N GLY A 488 6.57 13.68 32.34
CA GLY A 488 5.50 14.43 32.99
C GLY A 488 5.77 15.94 33.05
N ASN A 489 6.95 16.38 32.62
CA ASN A 489 7.38 17.76 32.55
C ASN A 489 7.81 18.13 31.13
N ASP A 490 7.52 19.36 30.71
CA ASP A 490 7.88 19.86 29.39
C ASP A 490 8.88 21.02 29.46
N VAL A 491 9.67 21.14 28.39
CA VAL A 491 10.47 22.31 28.07
C VAL A 491 9.69 23.15 27.08
N TYR A 492 9.12 24.24 27.58
CA TYR A 492 8.41 25.21 26.75
C TYR A 492 9.38 26.16 26.05
N LEU A 493 9.23 26.27 24.73
CA LEU A 493 10.05 27.11 23.85
C LEU A 493 9.21 28.24 23.25
N PRO A 494 9.41 29.50 23.69
CA PRO A 494 8.93 30.68 22.98
C PRO A 494 9.50 30.79 21.56
N ALA A 495 8.97 31.74 20.77
CA ALA A 495 9.46 32.04 19.44
C ALA A 495 11.00 32.16 19.38
N GLU A 496 11.61 31.56 18.37
CA GLU A 496 13.06 31.54 18.13
C GLU A 496 13.92 30.83 19.19
N LYS A 497 13.32 30.22 20.22
CA LYS A 497 14.05 29.47 21.26
C LYS A 497 14.14 27.98 20.93
N TYR A 498 15.25 27.40 21.34
CA TYR A 498 15.61 25.99 21.14
C TYR A 498 16.56 25.52 22.24
N ILE A 499 16.71 24.21 22.37
CA ILE A 499 17.67 23.55 23.26
C ILE A 499 18.98 23.33 22.49
N GLU A 500 20.12 23.57 23.13
CA GLU A 500 21.44 23.26 22.58
C GLU A 500 22.00 21.97 23.18
N VAL A 501 22.27 20.96 22.35
CA VAL A 501 22.92 19.72 22.81
C VAL A 501 24.43 19.86 22.64
N MET A 502 25.14 19.91 23.77
CA MET A 502 26.58 20.21 23.81
C MET A 502 27.45 18.95 23.84
N GLN A 503 26.90 17.82 24.28
CA GLN A 503 27.48 16.49 24.22
C GLN A 503 26.36 15.45 24.17
N LYS A 504 26.68 14.20 23.80
CA LYS A 504 25.70 13.12 23.68
C LYS A 504 24.85 12.96 24.94
N LEU A 505 23.53 12.94 24.78
CA LEU A 505 22.59 12.68 25.88
C LEU A 505 22.49 11.17 26.16
N GLN A 506 22.44 10.81 27.44
CA GLN A 506 22.30 9.43 27.89
C GLN A 506 20.82 9.04 28.08
N SER A 507 19.99 10.01 28.48
CA SER A 507 18.55 9.85 28.73
C SER A 507 17.76 9.67 27.44
N VAL A 508 16.79 8.74 27.43
CA VAL A 508 15.88 8.50 26.30
C VAL A 508 14.46 8.24 26.84
N PRO A 509 13.52 9.21 26.68
CA PRO A 509 13.75 10.57 26.22
C PRO A 509 14.54 11.40 27.25
N ALA A 510 15.17 12.48 26.81
CA ALA A 510 15.84 13.47 27.64
C ALA A 510 14.94 14.66 27.98
N ALA A 511 14.02 15.03 27.08
CA ALA A 511 13.00 16.05 27.33
C ALA A 511 11.82 15.94 26.37
N ARG A 512 10.63 16.31 26.84
CA ARG A 512 9.49 16.67 26.00
C ARG A 512 9.54 18.17 25.71
N VAL A 513 9.38 18.55 24.45
CA VAL A 513 9.44 19.93 23.99
C VAL A 513 8.05 20.43 23.61
N THR A 514 7.66 21.60 24.14
CA THR A 514 6.43 22.31 23.79
C THR A 514 6.77 23.64 23.12
N PRO A 515 6.73 23.73 21.79
CA PRO A 515 6.92 25.00 21.09
C PRO A 515 5.68 25.90 21.24
N ASP A 516 5.88 27.22 21.31
CA ASP A 516 4.76 28.19 21.31
C ASP A 516 3.93 28.17 20.00
N ARG A 517 4.52 27.65 18.91
CA ARG A 517 3.96 27.58 17.57
C ARG A 517 4.44 26.33 16.83
N TYR A 518 3.51 25.54 16.33
CA TYR A 518 3.81 24.32 15.57
C TYR A 518 3.87 24.67 14.09
N GLU A 519 5.07 24.80 13.56
CA GLU A 519 5.34 25.21 12.18
C GLU A 519 6.44 24.34 11.60
N ASN A 520 6.24 23.82 10.37
CA ASN A 520 7.24 22.98 9.71
C ASN A 520 8.56 23.73 9.53
N GLY A 521 9.68 23.05 9.79
CA GLY A 521 11.03 23.61 9.70
C GLY A 521 11.48 24.40 10.93
N ARG A 522 10.58 24.66 11.90
CA ARG A 522 10.97 25.31 13.15
C ARG A 522 11.98 24.44 13.90
N MET A 523 13.16 24.98 14.17
CA MET A 523 14.17 24.35 15.01
C MET A 523 13.74 24.39 16.49
N VAL A 524 13.79 23.24 17.14
CA VAL A 524 13.52 23.10 18.58
C VAL A 524 14.72 22.57 19.35
N VAL A 525 15.63 21.87 18.68
CA VAL A 525 16.91 21.44 19.23
C VAL A 525 18.01 21.72 18.20
N LYS A 526 19.18 22.13 18.67
CA LYS A 526 20.39 22.33 17.89
C LYS A 526 21.53 21.47 18.44
N VAL A 527 22.12 20.64 17.59
CA VAL A 527 23.23 19.74 17.94
C VAL A 527 24.56 20.46 17.72
N ASN A 528 25.26 20.80 18.79
CA ASN A 528 26.51 21.59 18.75
C ASN A 528 27.79 20.72 18.86
N TYR A 529 27.67 19.39 18.88
CA TYR A 529 28.77 18.45 19.07
C TYR A 529 28.85 17.39 17.96
N GLY A 530 29.97 16.66 17.91
CA GLY A 530 30.20 15.61 16.92
C GLY A 530 30.13 16.14 15.48
N ASN A 531 29.42 15.43 14.61
CA ASN A 531 29.22 15.84 13.22
C ASN A 531 28.18 16.96 13.04
N ARG A 532 27.57 17.43 14.15
CA ARG A 532 26.54 18.48 14.17
C ARG A 532 25.38 18.16 13.22
N THR A 533 24.78 16.98 13.39
CA THR A 533 23.57 16.59 12.66
C THR A 533 22.42 16.32 13.61
N GLY A 534 21.20 16.75 13.26
CA GLY A 534 19.99 16.53 14.05
C GLY A 534 19.70 15.05 14.27
N SER A 535 20.09 14.20 13.31
CA SER A 535 19.94 12.75 13.35
C SER A 535 20.66 12.08 14.51
N MET A 536 21.62 12.76 15.15
CA MET A 536 22.32 12.23 16.33
C MET A 536 21.46 12.22 17.60
N GLU A 537 20.48 13.12 17.70
CA GLU A 537 19.82 13.43 18.97
C GLU A 537 18.29 13.47 18.88
N TRP A 538 17.68 13.48 17.69
CA TRP A 538 16.23 13.65 17.53
C TRP A 538 15.37 12.62 18.29
N GLU A 539 15.80 11.35 18.38
CA GLU A 539 15.07 10.28 19.10
C GLU A 539 15.05 10.45 20.62
N ARG A 540 15.83 11.40 21.16
CA ARG A 540 15.87 11.70 22.60
C ARG A 540 14.89 12.78 22.99
N PHE A 541 14.23 13.41 22.02
CA PHE A 541 13.26 14.44 22.29
C PHE A 541 11.88 13.94 21.89
N LEU A 542 10.90 14.27 22.71
CA LEU A 542 9.50 14.12 22.35
C LEU A 542 8.95 15.49 22.00
N LEU A 543 8.03 15.56 21.03
CA LEU A 543 7.20 16.74 20.82
C LEU A 543 5.94 16.60 21.67
N THR A 544 5.49 17.67 22.32
CA THR A 544 4.15 17.70 22.90
C THR A 544 3.11 17.47 21.79
N PRO A 545 2.23 16.47 21.90
CA PRO A 545 1.35 16.08 20.78
C PRO A 545 0.46 17.23 20.31
N GLN A 546 0.48 17.53 19.01
CA GLN A 546 -0.44 18.45 18.36
C GLN A 546 -0.60 18.08 16.88
N SER A 547 -1.82 17.69 16.47
CA SER A 547 -2.14 17.39 15.07
C SER A 547 -1.20 16.33 14.47
N ARG A 548 -0.74 16.54 13.22
CA ARG A 548 0.19 15.69 12.45
C ARG A 548 1.68 16.03 12.65
N TYR A 549 2.01 16.87 13.62
CA TYR A 549 3.39 17.34 13.81
C TYR A 549 4.23 16.33 14.58
N CYS A 550 5.47 16.14 14.13
CA CYS A 550 6.47 15.27 14.72
C CYS A 550 7.85 15.95 14.71
N LEU A 551 8.84 15.38 15.38
CA LEU A 551 10.24 15.81 15.26
C LEU A 551 10.92 15.06 14.13
N ARG A 552 11.69 15.77 13.32
CA ARG A 552 12.55 15.17 12.31
C ARG A 552 13.93 15.86 12.26
N PRO A 553 14.99 15.12 11.91
CA PRO A 553 16.31 15.70 11.67
C PRO A 553 16.33 16.65 10.47
N GLY A 554 16.98 17.80 10.63
CA GLY A 554 17.22 18.72 9.53
C GLY A 554 18.16 18.17 8.46
N ASP A 555 19.07 17.25 8.80
CA ASP A 555 19.93 16.56 7.83
C ASP A 555 19.20 15.49 6.99
N TYR A 556 17.98 15.11 7.35
CA TYR A 556 17.13 14.25 6.51
C TYR A 556 16.33 15.05 5.49
N GLN A 557 16.16 16.36 5.73
CA GLN A 557 15.35 17.24 4.89
C GLN A 557 16.15 17.78 3.69
N ASP A 558 15.48 17.92 2.55
CA ASP A 558 16.03 18.53 1.35
C ASP A 558 16.36 20.00 1.58
N ARG A 559 17.41 20.52 0.92
CA ARG A 559 17.89 21.91 1.09
C ARG A 559 16.79 22.96 0.89
N ARG A 560 15.77 22.68 0.07
CA ARG A 560 14.63 23.59 -0.17
C ARG A 560 13.75 23.78 1.06
N ALA A 561 13.85 22.92 2.08
CA ALA A 561 13.22 23.12 3.38
C ALA A 561 13.75 24.34 4.14
N GLY A 562 14.97 24.79 3.83
CA GLY A 562 15.64 25.90 4.53
C GLY A 562 16.11 25.54 5.95
N THR A 563 16.10 24.27 6.32
CA THR A 563 16.51 23.81 7.65
C THR A 563 18.02 23.58 7.73
N LEU A 564 18.57 23.71 8.94
CA LEU A 564 19.98 23.46 9.22
C LEU A 564 20.22 21.97 9.46
N LYS A 565 21.39 21.45 9.06
CA LYS A 565 21.72 20.03 9.26
C LYS A 565 21.80 19.65 10.74
N GLU A 566 22.28 20.57 11.56
CA GLU A 566 22.38 20.42 13.02
C GLU A 566 21.06 20.53 13.77
N ALA A 567 19.96 20.86 13.09
CA ALA A 567 18.68 21.07 13.74
C ALA A 567 17.88 19.77 13.90
N VAL A 568 17.16 19.65 15.01
CA VAL A 568 15.92 18.85 15.07
C VAL A 568 14.77 19.84 14.89
N THR A 569 13.93 19.58 13.90
CA THR A 569 12.86 20.48 13.50
C THR A 569 11.49 19.85 13.67
N ILE A 570 10.49 20.71 13.82
CA ILE A 570 9.09 20.30 13.68
C ILE A 570 8.84 19.98 12.21
N SER A 571 8.22 18.84 11.95
CA SER A 571 7.86 18.34 10.63
C SER A 571 6.43 17.82 10.65
N SER A 572 5.82 17.68 9.48
CA SER A 572 4.50 17.09 9.33
C SER A 572 4.64 15.70 8.73
N GLU A 573 3.89 14.77 9.29
CA GLU A 573 3.77 13.40 8.79
C GLU A 573 2.67 13.33 7.73
N TYR A 574 2.95 12.76 6.55
CA TYR A 574 2.04 12.53 5.42
C TYR A 574 1.88 11.04 5.10
N THR A 575 0.66 10.64 4.76
CA THR A 575 0.37 9.24 4.39
C THR A 575 0.55 9.04 2.89
N VAL A 576 1.24 7.95 2.52
CA VAL A 576 1.30 7.43 1.15
C VAL A 576 0.48 6.14 1.10
N GLN A 577 -0.75 6.28 0.62
CA GLN A 577 -1.69 5.18 0.44
C GLN A 577 -1.45 4.51 -0.92
N TYR A 578 -1.54 3.18 -0.96
CA TYR A 578 -1.51 2.41 -2.19
C TYR A 578 -2.90 1.85 -2.49
N ASP A 579 -3.36 1.98 -3.73
CA ASP A 579 -4.67 1.49 -4.16
C ASP A 579 -4.61 0.90 -5.59
N LYS A 580 -5.64 0.19 -6.01
CA LYS A 580 -5.76 -0.39 -7.35
C LYS A 580 -6.67 0.47 -8.23
N ASN A 581 -6.30 0.65 -9.51
CA ASN A 581 -7.17 1.34 -10.47
C ASN A 581 -8.18 0.42 -11.18
N THR A 582 -8.31 -0.83 -10.74
CA THR A 582 -9.13 -1.87 -11.37
C THR A 582 -10.11 -2.48 -10.38
N LYS A 583 -11.24 -2.98 -10.88
CA LYS A 583 -12.21 -3.76 -10.11
C LYS A 583 -11.77 -5.21 -9.88
N ALA A 584 -10.73 -5.67 -10.58
CA ALA A 584 -10.22 -7.02 -10.42
C ALA A 584 -9.69 -7.29 -9.00
N GLN A 585 -9.59 -8.56 -8.64
CA GLN A 585 -8.86 -8.96 -7.44
C GLN A 585 -7.36 -8.80 -7.68
N VAL A 586 -6.68 -8.10 -6.75
CA VAL A 586 -5.24 -7.81 -6.81
C VAL A 586 -4.65 -8.28 -5.49
N GLU A 587 -3.65 -9.13 -5.57
CA GLU A 587 -2.91 -9.65 -4.42
C GLU A 587 -1.68 -8.79 -4.15
N GLN A 588 -1.11 -8.91 -2.94
CA GLN A 588 0.14 -8.24 -2.56
C GLN A 588 0.10 -6.71 -2.69
N MET A 589 -1.05 -6.07 -2.42
CA MET A 589 -1.11 -4.63 -2.28
C MET A 589 -0.22 -4.17 -1.11
N PRO A 590 0.62 -3.13 -1.29
CA PRO A 590 1.42 -2.59 -0.20
C PRO A 590 0.56 -1.95 0.89
N GLU A 591 1.01 -2.06 2.15
CA GLU A 591 0.45 -1.27 3.25
C GLU A 591 0.79 0.22 3.10
N PRO A 592 -0.02 1.12 3.67
CA PRO A 592 0.26 2.55 3.66
C PRO A 592 1.63 2.86 4.30
N SER A 593 2.39 3.75 3.68
CA SER A 593 3.67 4.21 4.20
C SER A 593 3.64 5.68 4.60
N VAL A 594 4.68 6.13 5.29
CA VAL A 594 4.78 7.49 5.81
C VAL A 594 5.84 8.28 5.05
N LYS A 595 5.53 9.54 4.76
CA LYS A 595 6.45 10.55 4.25
C LYS A 595 6.49 11.75 5.20
N TYR A 596 7.64 12.39 5.35
CA TYR A 596 7.77 13.60 6.15
C TYR A 596 7.97 14.86 5.28
N TRP A 597 7.68 16.02 5.87
CA TRP A 597 7.82 17.32 5.19
C TRP A 597 9.25 17.56 4.69
N TYR A 598 9.39 17.81 3.38
CA TYR A 598 10.65 17.94 2.65
C TYR A 598 11.65 16.79 2.80
N GLU A 599 11.20 15.59 3.16
CA GLU A 599 12.02 14.38 3.11
C GLU A 599 11.67 13.54 1.89
N LYS A 600 12.69 12.89 1.31
CA LYS A 600 12.47 11.85 0.30
C LYS A 600 11.86 10.63 0.99
N ALA A 601 10.88 10.03 0.35
CA ALA A 601 10.30 8.75 0.78
C ALA A 601 10.30 7.81 -0.43
N ALA A 602 10.71 6.56 -0.22
CA ALA A 602 10.66 5.55 -1.27
C ALA A 602 9.22 5.06 -1.45
N VAL A 603 8.82 4.92 -2.72
CA VAL A 603 7.64 4.14 -3.11
C VAL A 603 7.90 2.68 -2.75
N SER A 604 6.89 1.96 -2.26
CA SER A 604 7.03 0.57 -1.83
C SER A 604 7.69 -0.30 -2.91
N GLU A 605 8.65 -1.12 -2.50
CA GLU A 605 9.29 -2.12 -3.36
C GLU A 605 8.37 -3.33 -3.64
N GLN A 606 7.30 -3.48 -2.85
CA GLN A 606 6.34 -4.55 -3.03
C GLN A 606 5.52 -4.34 -4.31
N ILE A 607 5.59 -5.32 -5.21
CA ILE A 607 4.90 -5.30 -6.50
C ILE A 607 3.55 -6.00 -6.35
N PRO A 608 2.41 -5.30 -6.54
CA PRO A 608 1.11 -5.93 -6.51
C PRO A 608 0.97 -6.92 -7.67
N LYS A 609 0.15 -7.95 -7.49
CA LYS A 609 -0.04 -9.02 -8.49
C LYS A 609 -1.50 -9.12 -8.93
N TRP A 610 -1.72 -9.05 -10.24
CA TRP A 610 -3.01 -9.27 -10.88
C TRP A 610 -2.83 -10.29 -12.02
N LEU A 611 -3.07 -11.58 -11.73
CA LEU A 611 -2.86 -12.69 -12.68
C LEU A 611 -1.44 -12.64 -13.32
N ASP A 612 -1.38 -12.58 -14.66
CA ASP A 612 -0.20 -12.36 -15.50
C ASP A 612 -0.19 -10.94 -16.11
N VAL A 613 -1.09 -10.05 -15.68
CA VAL A 613 -1.21 -8.69 -16.21
C VAL A 613 0.02 -7.87 -15.79
N PRO A 614 0.75 -7.25 -16.72
CA PRO A 614 1.98 -6.54 -16.39
C PRO A 614 1.69 -5.30 -15.57
N PHE A 615 2.33 -5.20 -14.40
CA PHE A 615 2.35 -3.99 -13.59
C PHE A 615 3.30 -2.97 -14.23
N LEU A 616 2.77 -1.78 -14.57
CA LEU A 616 3.50 -0.72 -15.25
C LEU A 616 4.14 0.29 -14.28
N GLY A 617 3.66 0.34 -13.04
CA GLY A 617 4.12 1.27 -12.02
C GLY A 617 2.97 1.93 -11.27
N TRP A 618 3.31 2.91 -10.45
CA TRP A 618 2.37 3.68 -9.63
C TRP A 618 2.08 5.04 -10.26
N ASN A 619 0.87 5.55 -10.11
CA ASN A 619 0.50 6.89 -10.57
C ASN A 619 -0.50 7.54 -9.60
N GLU A 620 -0.42 8.86 -9.42
CA GLU A 620 -1.40 9.59 -8.59
C GLU A 620 -2.76 9.73 -9.27
N ASN A 621 -2.80 9.67 -10.60
CA ASN A 621 -4.03 9.68 -11.38
C ASN A 621 -4.50 8.26 -11.64
N GLN A 622 -5.64 7.88 -11.06
CA GLN A 622 -6.28 6.57 -11.23
C GLN A 622 -6.54 6.21 -12.71
N THR A 623 -6.78 7.20 -13.58
CA THR A 623 -7.07 6.96 -15.00
C THR A 623 -5.83 6.90 -15.89
N ALA A 624 -4.63 7.02 -15.32
CA ALA A 624 -3.39 6.95 -16.09
C ALA A 624 -3.21 5.59 -16.75
N LYS A 625 -2.50 5.58 -17.89
CA LYS A 625 -2.16 4.37 -18.65
C LYS A 625 -0.68 4.00 -18.58
N GLU A 626 0.12 4.85 -17.94
CA GLU A 626 1.55 4.65 -17.71
C GLU A 626 1.87 4.91 -16.24
N GLY A 627 2.79 4.12 -15.67
CA GLY A 627 3.30 4.33 -14.33
C GLY A 627 4.19 5.57 -14.29
N GLN A 628 3.91 6.50 -13.39
CA GLN A 628 4.76 7.67 -13.16
C GLN A 628 5.94 7.34 -12.23
N TYR A 629 5.73 6.43 -11.27
CA TYR A 629 6.72 6.01 -10.29
C TYR A 629 6.94 4.51 -10.35
N GLN A 630 8.18 4.06 -10.26
CA GLN A 630 8.53 2.64 -10.16
C GLN A 630 8.68 2.20 -8.69
N PRO A 631 8.50 0.90 -8.37
CA PRO A 631 8.80 0.36 -7.04
C PRO A 631 10.21 0.73 -6.59
N GLY A 632 10.36 1.20 -5.35
CA GLY A 632 11.64 1.66 -4.78
C GLY A 632 12.09 3.06 -5.23
N GLU A 633 11.39 3.70 -6.17
CA GLU A 633 11.73 5.07 -6.60
C GLU A 633 11.43 6.09 -5.50
N ASN A 634 12.24 7.14 -5.41
CA ASN A 634 12.01 8.20 -4.42
C ASN A 634 10.94 9.19 -4.90
N LEU A 635 9.93 9.41 -4.05
CA LEU A 635 9.01 10.53 -4.19
C LEU A 635 9.76 11.86 -4.04
N PRO A 636 9.40 12.90 -4.82
CA PRO A 636 9.97 14.24 -4.68
C PRO A 636 9.81 14.76 -3.24
N ALA A 637 10.89 15.29 -2.67
CA ALA A 637 10.90 15.77 -1.29
C ALA A 637 9.86 16.88 -1.04
N GLU A 638 9.69 17.78 -2.01
CA GLU A 638 8.74 18.89 -2.02
C GLU A 638 7.26 18.49 -2.00
N LYS A 639 6.95 17.21 -2.22
CA LYS A 639 5.59 16.69 -2.20
C LYS A 639 5.12 16.53 -0.74
N ASN A 640 4.53 17.60 -0.22
CA ASN A 640 4.13 17.75 1.18
C ASN A 640 2.60 17.67 1.32
N GLN A 641 2.04 16.53 0.92
CA GLN A 641 0.61 16.24 1.01
C GLN A 641 0.41 14.73 1.15
N ASP A 642 -0.76 14.32 1.62
CA ASP A 642 -1.13 12.92 1.62
C ASP A 642 -1.34 12.47 0.15
N LEU A 643 -0.88 11.27 -0.18
CA LEU A 643 -0.86 10.75 -1.55
C LEU A 643 -1.60 9.44 -1.63
N THR A 644 -2.32 9.25 -2.72
CA THR A 644 -2.83 7.94 -3.13
C THR A 644 -2.15 7.56 -4.44
N LEU A 645 -1.39 6.47 -4.41
CA LEU A 645 -0.71 5.90 -5.56
C LEU A 645 -1.53 4.72 -6.07
N TYR A 646 -2.06 4.84 -7.27
CA TYR A 646 -2.81 3.79 -7.94
C TYR A 646 -1.87 2.89 -8.75
N ALA A 647 -2.02 1.59 -8.58
CA ALA A 647 -1.35 0.59 -9.40
C ALA A 647 -1.85 0.67 -10.84
N ILE A 648 -0.95 0.88 -11.80
CA ILE A 648 -1.25 0.96 -13.23
C ILE A 648 -0.81 -0.33 -13.93
N TRP A 649 -1.65 -0.82 -14.84
CA TRP A 649 -1.50 -2.13 -15.47
C TRP A 649 -1.65 -2.03 -16.99
N GLU A 650 -0.96 -2.90 -17.73
CA GLU A 650 -1.23 -3.10 -19.15
C GLU A 650 -2.32 -4.16 -19.31
N ASP A 651 -3.56 -3.75 -19.04
CA ASP A 651 -4.73 -4.63 -19.08
C ASP A 651 -5.28 -4.86 -20.49
N ARG A 652 -4.71 -4.21 -21.51
CA ARG A 652 -5.18 -4.34 -22.89
C ARG A 652 -4.71 -5.66 -23.51
N VAL A 653 -5.59 -6.25 -24.31
CA VAL A 653 -5.33 -7.43 -25.13
C VAL A 653 -5.69 -7.09 -26.57
N SER A 654 -4.74 -7.25 -27.49
CA SER A 654 -4.97 -7.15 -28.92
C SER A 654 -5.34 -8.50 -29.50
N ILE A 655 -6.53 -8.61 -30.06
CA ILE A 655 -7.05 -9.84 -30.67
C ILE A 655 -6.96 -9.67 -32.19
N ARG A 656 -6.20 -10.53 -32.86
CA ARG A 656 -5.96 -10.52 -34.31
C ARG A 656 -6.66 -11.72 -34.94
N TYR A 657 -7.43 -11.45 -35.99
CA TYR A 657 -8.17 -12.45 -36.74
C TYR A 657 -7.44 -12.76 -38.05
N LEU A 658 -6.75 -13.89 -38.11
CA LEU A 658 -5.84 -14.28 -39.19
C LEU A 658 -6.51 -15.26 -40.16
N GLY A 659 -6.49 -14.96 -41.46
CA GLY A 659 -7.23 -15.73 -42.47
C GLY A 659 -6.76 -17.16 -42.73
N ASN A 660 -5.59 -17.57 -42.23
CA ASN A 660 -5.08 -18.96 -42.31
C ASN A 660 -5.28 -19.61 -43.69
N HIS A 661 -4.55 -19.13 -44.71
CA HIS A 661 -4.68 -19.54 -46.12
C HIS A 661 -5.97 -19.06 -46.84
N ALA A 662 -6.69 -18.07 -46.29
CA ALA A 662 -7.70 -17.33 -47.04
C ALA A 662 -7.10 -16.70 -48.31
N GLU A 663 -7.89 -16.69 -49.38
CA GLU A 663 -7.52 -16.15 -50.70
C GLU A 663 -8.11 -14.74 -50.90
N GLU A 664 -9.24 -14.44 -50.26
CA GLU A 664 -9.88 -13.12 -50.22
C GLU A 664 -10.20 -12.73 -48.77
N GLY A 665 -10.39 -11.44 -48.49
CA GLY A 665 -10.70 -10.87 -47.16
C GLY A 665 -9.56 -10.02 -46.58
N GLN A 666 -9.76 -9.43 -45.41
CA GLN A 666 -8.74 -8.60 -44.74
C GLN A 666 -8.56 -8.95 -43.27
N GLU A 667 -7.30 -8.95 -42.82
CA GLU A 667 -6.98 -9.08 -41.39
C GLU A 667 -7.57 -7.90 -40.61
N LYS A 668 -8.17 -8.22 -39.47
CA LYS A 668 -8.70 -7.24 -38.52
C LYS A 668 -8.15 -7.49 -37.13
N SER A 669 -8.08 -6.43 -36.35
CA SER A 669 -7.69 -6.49 -34.95
C SER A 669 -8.56 -5.58 -34.08
N GLU A 670 -8.77 -5.99 -32.84
CA GLU A 670 -9.44 -5.19 -31.80
C GLU A 670 -8.56 -5.13 -30.55
N ILE A 671 -8.75 -4.08 -29.76
CA ILE A 671 -8.14 -3.94 -28.44
C ILE A 671 -9.25 -4.01 -27.41
N VAL A 672 -9.08 -4.90 -26.43
CA VAL A 672 -10.05 -5.18 -25.38
C VAL A 672 -9.38 -5.02 -24.02
N SER A 673 -10.02 -4.34 -23.09
CA SER A 673 -9.57 -4.18 -21.70
C SER A 673 -10.28 -5.15 -20.75
N TYR A 674 -9.89 -5.19 -19.48
CA TYR A 674 -10.61 -6.00 -18.49
C TYR A 674 -12.05 -5.50 -18.29
N GLU A 675 -12.25 -4.19 -18.24
CA GLU A 675 -13.56 -3.58 -18.03
C GLU A 675 -14.55 -3.91 -19.17
N ASP A 676 -14.07 -4.00 -20.41
CA ASP A 676 -14.88 -4.40 -21.58
C ASP A 676 -15.41 -5.84 -21.45
N CYS A 677 -14.71 -6.70 -20.71
CA CYS A 677 -15.07 -8.10 -20.48
C CYS A 677 -15.96 -8.33 -19.25
N LEU A 678 -16.16 -7.33 -18.37
CA LEU A 678 -16.82 -7.53 -17.08
C LEU A 678 -18.28 -7.96 -17.17
N GLN A 679 -19.02 -7.51 -18.19
CA GLN A 679 -20.46 -7.75 -18.24
C GLN A 679 -20.83 -9.15 -18.69
N ASN A 680 -20.09 -9.77 -19.63
CA ASN A 680 -20.38 -11.11 -20.17
C ASN A 680 -19.20 -11.73 -20.96
N GLY A 681 -17.95 -11.30 -20.72
CA GLY A 681 -16.80 -11.67 -21.54
C GLY A 681 -16.78 -10.98 -22.91
N TYR A 682 -15.64 -11.05 -23.59
CA TYR A 682 -15.47 -10.52 -24.94
C TYR A 682 -16.16 -11.43 -25.96
N ARG A 683 -16.88 -10.82 -26.91
CA ARG A 683 -17.55 -11.55 -28.01
C ARG A 683 -16.57 -11.72 -29.18
N ILE A 684 -16.26 -12.97 -29.52
CA ILE A 684 -15.49 -13.29 -30.73
C ILE A 684 -16.28 -12.85 -31.96
N GLN A 685 -15.62 -12.13 -32.87
CA GLN A 685 -16.25 -11.63 -34.10
C GLN A 685 -16.51 -12.78 -35.08
N LYS A 686 -17.65 -12.71 -35.78
CA LYS A 686 -17.97 -13.61 -36.89
C LYS A 686 -17.11 -13.26 -38.11
N ASN A 687 -16.88 -14.23 -39.00
CA ASN A 687 -16.16 -13.93 -40.24
C ASN A 687 -16.96 -12.99 -41.14
N LYS A 688 -18.27 -13.28 -41.32
CA LYS A 688 -19.15 -12.49 -42.19
C LYS A 688 -19.40 -11.09 -41.63
N GLY A 689 -19.09 -10.06 -42.42
CA GLY A 689 -19.28 -8.65 -42.09
C GLY A 689 -18.18 -8.03 -41.24
N TYR A 690 -17.10 -8.77 -40.94
CA TYR A 690 -15.97 -8.26 -40.17
C TYR A 690 -14.63 -8.45 -40.89
N THR A 691 -14.19 -9.70 -41.08
CA THR A 691 -12.98 -10.04 -41.86
C THR A 691 -13.29 -10.42 -43.30
N ASP A 692 -14.48 -10.99 -43.54
CA ASP A 692 -14.96 -11.47 -44.84
C ASP A 692 -13.96 -12.36 -45.59
N TYR A 693 -13.24 -13.21 -44.85
CA TYR A 693 -12.32 -14.16 -45.43
C TYR A 693 -13.05 -15.21 -46.26
N LYS A 694 -12.48 -15.57 -47.41
CA LYS A 694 -12.95 -16.67 -48.25
C LYS A 694 -11.78 -17.50 -48.77
N ARG A 695 -12.06 -18.77 -49.08
CA ARG A 695 -11.10 -19.71 -49.66
C ARG A 695 -11.84 -20.63 -50.63
N ASN A 696 -11.33 -20.79 -51.84
CA ASN A 696 -12.00 -21.58 -52.88
C ASN A 696 -12.17 -23.05 -52.45
N ARG A 697 -13.35 -23.64 -52.71
CA ARG A 697 -13.76 -25.00 -52.31
C ARG A 697 -13.72 -25.28 -50.80
N HIS A 698 -13.69 -24.25 -49.95
CA HIS A 698 -13.74 -24.43 -48.51
C HIS A 698 -14.81 -23.53 -47.85
N THR A 699 -15.42 -24.02 -46.78
CA THR A 699 -16.34 -23.28 -45.92
C THR A 699 -15.64 -22.83 -44.65
N PHE A 700 -15.93 -21.60 -44.20
CA PHE A 700 -15.40 -21.07 -42.94
C PHE A 700 -16.14 -21.72 -41.76
N ALA A 701 -15.45 -22.51 -40.95
CA ALA A 701 -16.03 -23.26 -39.85
C ALA A 701 -16.06 -22.47 -38.53
N GLY A 702 -15.07 -21.61 -38.30
CA GLY A 702 -14.92 -20.86 -37.06
C GLY A 702 -13.49 -20.35 -36.85
N TRP A 703 -13.22 -19.87 -35.64
CA TRP A 703 -11.90 -19.44 -35.20
C TRP A 703 -11.31 -20.41 -34.16
N ASP A 704 -10.00 -20.59 -34.19
CA ASP A 704 -9.26 -21.30 -33.13
C ASP A 704 -7.93 -20.61 -32.80
N GLN A 705 -7.39 -20.85 -31.62
CA GLN A 705 -6.07 -20.37 -31.21
C GLN A 705 -4.92 -21.13 -31.90
N ARG A 706 -5.20 -22.27 -32.53
CA ARG A 706 -4.25 -23.11 -33.30
C ARG A 706 -4.64 -23.10 -34.77
N ALA A 707 -3.66 -23.05 -35.67
CA ALA A 707 -3.91 -23.00 -37.12
C ALA A 707 -4.31 -24.37 -37.72
N ASP A 708 -3.92 -25.48 -37.08
CA ASP A 708 -4.07 -26.85 -37.58
C ASP A 708 -5.15 -27.62 -36.80
N VAL A 709 -6.38 -27.10 -36.78
CA VAL A 709 -7.52 -27.73 -36.10
C VAL A 709 -8.55 -28.16 -37.13
N GLY A 710 -9.12 -29.35 -36.97
CA GLY A 710 -10.20 -29.83 -37.85
C GLY A 710 -11.45 -28.96 -37.69
N ALA A 711 -12.21 -28.78 -38.77
CA ALA A 711 -13.35 -27.86 -38.82
C ALA A 711 -14.39 -28.04 -37.70
N LYS A 712 -14.65 -29.28 -37.28
CA LYS A 712 -15.57 -29.60 -36.17
C LYS A 712 -15.04 -29.22 -34.78
N GLU A 713 -13.72 -29.18 -34.62
CA GLU A 713 -13.05 -28.96 -33.34
C GLU A 713 -12.71 -27.48 -33.08
N ALA A 714 -13.01 -26.58 -34.02
CA ALA A 714 -12.77 -25.15 -33.87
C ALA A 714 -13.41 -24.63 -32.57
N ALA A 715 -12.60 -24.05 -31.69
CA ALA A 715 -13.05 -23.57 -30.38
C ALA A 715 -14.22 -22.56 -30.47
N PHE A 716 -14.19 -21.70 -31.50
CA PHE A 716 -15.18 -20.65 -31.72
C PHE A 716 -15.90 -20.82 -33.07
N GLN A 717 -16.89 -21.72 -33.12
CA GLN A 717 -17.66 -22.06 -34.32
C GLN A 717 -18.51 -20.89 -34.85
N GLU A 718 -18.56 -20.69 -36.17
CA GLU A 718 -19.22 -19.55 -36.83
C GLU A 718 -20.76 -19.52 -36.64
N ASN A 719 -21.37 -20.70 -36.47
CA ASN A 719 -22.82 -20.88 -36.39
C ASN A 719 -23.44 -20.45 -35.05
N ARG A 720 -22.65 -20.10 -34.03
CA ARG A 720 -23.12 -19.66 -32.70
C ARG A 720 -22.42 -18.39 -32.24
N GLU A 721 -22.95 -17.78 -31.18
CA GLU A 721 -22.26 -16.66 -30.53
C GLU A 721 -21.21 -17.22 -29.57
N ASN A 722 -19.95 -16.82 -29.75
CA ASN A 722 -18.84 -17.26 -28.90
C ASN A 722 -18.40 -16.10 -28.01
N ARG A 723 -18.30 -16.36 -26.71
CA ARG A 723 -17.79 -15.41 -25.70
C ARG A 723 -16.64 -16.04 -24.94
N ILE A 724 -15.65 -15.23 -24.60
CA ILE A 724 -14.46 -15.66 -23.87
C ILE A 724 -14.19 -14.69 -22.71
N SER A 725 -13.81 -15.23 -21.55
CA SER A 725 -13.46 -14.41 -20.40
C SER A 725 -12.11 -13.71 -20.59
N TYR A 726 -11.86 -12.63 -19.84
CA TYR A 726 -10.57 -11.94 -19.86
C TYR A 726 -9.41 -12.87 -19.46
N GLU A 727 -9.61 -13.70 -18.43
CA GLU A 727 -8.61 -14.67 -17.96
C GLU A 727 -8.26 -15.71 -19.03
N GLU A 728 -9.24 -16.19 -19.80
CA GLU A 728 -8.99 -17.11 -20.90
C GLU A 728 -8.25 -16.44 -22.06
N LEU A 729 -8.59 -15.20 -22.41
CA LEU A 729 -7.82 -14.42 -23.41
C LEU A 729 -6.35 -14.28 -23.02
N ARG A 730 -6.08 -13.99 -21.74
CA ARG A 730 -4.71 -13.92 -21.21
C ARG A 730 -3.99 -15.28 -21.26
N LYS A 731 -4.68 -16.38 -20.97
CA LYS A 731 -4.12 -17.74 -21.12
C LYS A 731 -3.76 -18.06 -22.58
N ILE A 732 -4.62 -17.71 -23.54
CA ILE A 732 -4.32 -17.89 -24.97
C ILE A 732 -3.10 -17.06 -25.34
N ALA A 733 -3.07 -15.77 -24.98
CA ALA A 733 -1.94 -14.88 -25.26
C ALA A 733 -0.62 -15.43 -24.69
N ALA A 734 -0.64 -15.95 -23.45
CA ALA A 734 0.52 -16.55 -22.83
C ALA A 734 0.98 -17.83 -23.57
N SER A 735 0.05 -18.68 -24.01
CA SER A 735 0.38 -19.91 -24.77
C SER A 735 0.98 -19.65 -26.15
N GLN A 736 0.67 -18.49 -26.76
CA GLN A 736 1.13 -18.11 -28.09
C GLN A 736 2.45 -17.30 -28.07
N ARG A 737 2.99 -16.96 -26.89
CA ARG A 737 4.28 -16.27 -26.78
C ARG A 737 5.43 -17.21 -27.11
N THR A 738 6.43 -16.70 -27.83
CA THR A 738 7.69 -17.39 -28.14
C THR A 738 8.79 -17.12 -27.12
N GLU A 739 8.66 -16.08 -26.30
CA GLU A 739 9.63 -15.68 -25.29
C GLU A 739 9.28 -16.25 -23.91
N THR A 740 10.28 -16.76 -23.19
CA THR A 740 10.15 -17.21 -21.81
C THR A 740 10.45 -16.05 -20.84
N GLY A 741 9.42 -15.35 -20.36
CA GLY A 741 9.54 -14.27 -19.36
C GLY A 741 8.27 -13.42 -19.17
N GLU A 742 8.24 -12.59 -18.14
CA GLU A 742 7.19 -11.58 -17.94
C GLU A 742 7.37 -10.44 -18.96
N SER A 743 6.43 -10.30 -19.90
CA SER A 743 6.44 -9.23 -20.89
C SER A 743 5.72 -7.99 -20.34
N ARG A 744 6.31 -6.80 -20.53
CA ARG A 744 5.67 -5.49 -20.21
C ARG A 744 4.79 -4.97 -21.36
N GLU A 745 4.67 -5.71 -22.45
CA GLU A 745 3.90 -5.29 -23.62
C GLU A 745 2.44 -5.76 -23.54
N MET A 746 1.59 -5.06 -24.29
CA MET A 746 0.19 -5.44 -24.53
C MET A 746 0.11 -6.89 -25.02
N ALA A 747 -0.75 -7.69 -24.39
CA ALA A 747 -0.93 -9.09 -24.77
C ALA A 747 -1.52 -9.20 -26.18
N LYS A 748 -1.06 -10.19 -26.95
CA LYS A 748 -1.51 -10.44 -28.33
C LYS A 748 -2.11 -11.83 -28.41
N VAL A 749 -3.33 -11.93 -28.92
CA VAL A 749 -4.04 -13.17 -29.20
C VAL A 749 -4.24 -13.26 -30.70
N ALA A 750 -3.78 -14.35 -31.31
CA ALA A 750 -4.05 -14.69 -32.70
C ALA A 750 -5.15 -15.76 -32.75
N LEU A 751 -6.21 -15.48 -33.49
CA LEU A 751 -7.25 -16.44 -33.81
C LEU A 751 -7.18 -16.74 -35.31
N TYR A 752 -6.97 -18.01 -35.65
CA TYR A 752 -6.81 -18.50 -37.01
C TYR A 752 -8.15 -18.97 -37.56
N ALA A 753 -8.45 -18.59 -38.80
CA ALA A 753 -9.61 -19.09 -39.52
C ALA A 753 -9.48 -20.60 -39.72
N ILE A 754 -10.52 -21.36 -39.41
CA ILE A 754 -10.58 -22.79 -39.65
C ILE A 754 -11.46 -23.05 -40.87
N TRP A 755 -10.94 -23.85 -41.79
CA TRP A 755 -11.53 -24.13 -43.11
C TRP A 755 -11.90 -25.61 -43.24
N ASP A 756 -13.01 -25.87 -43.91
CA ASP A 756 -13.55 -27.21 -44.20
C ASP A 756 -13.66 -27.41 -45.71
N ARG A 757 -13.09 -28.47 -46.30
CA ARG A 757 -13.05 -28.66 -47.76
C ARG A 757 -14.26 -29.47 -48.25
N ALA A 758 -14.77 -29.16 -49.45
CA ALA A 758 -15.86 -29.92 -50.07
C ALA A 758 -15.42 -31.31 -50.64
N PRO A 759 -16.30 -32.34 -50.62
CA PRO A 759 -15.98 -33.74 -50.98
C PRO A 759 -15.78 -33.99 -52.48
N GLU A 760 -15.21 -35.15 -52.86
CA GLU A 760 -14.93 -35.56 -54.26
C GLU A 760 -15.70 -36.84 -54.65
N ILE A 761 -16.19 -36.96 -55.90
CA ILE A 761 -16.91 -38.15 -56.47
C ILE A 761 -16.14 -38.72 -57.67
N SER A 762 -16.09 -40.06 -57.81
CA SER A 762 -15.54 -40.79 -58.97
C SER A 762 -16.57 -41.80 -59.52
N ALA A 763 -16.88 -41.75 -60.83
CA ALA A 763 -17.90 -42.60 -61.48
C ALA A 763 -17.51 -43.05 -62.92
N PRO A 764 -17.32 -44.36 -63.20
CA PRO A 764 -16.98 -44.88 -64.54
C PRO A 764 -18.19 -45.12 -65.49
N ASP A 765 -17.93 -45.20 -66.80
CA ASP A 765 -18.90 -45.50 -67.87
C ASP A 765 -19.34 -47.00 -67.92
N LYS A 766 -20.54 -47.31 -68.46
CA LYS A 766 -21.18 -48.65 -68.47
C LYS A 766 -21.79 -49.05 -69.84
N GLU A 767 -22.01 -50.35 -70.11
CA GLU A 767 -22.60 -50.89 -71.36
C GLU A 767 -23.59 -52.07 -71.13
N TYR A 768 -24.71 -52.13 -71.87
CA TYR A 768 -25.81 -53.14 -71.81
C TYR A 768 -26.42 -53.44 -73.20
N PHE A 769 -27.29 -54.46 -73.32
CA PHE A 769 -28.06 -54.79 -74.54
C PHE A 769 -29.56 -54.39 -74.46
N GLU A 770 -30.17 -54.23 -75.63
CA GLU A 770 -31.61 -54.06 -75.83
C GLU A 770 -32.37 -55.24 -75.23
N GLY A 771 -33.34 -54.95 -74.35
CA GLY A 771 -34.11 -56.00 -73.67
C GLY A 771 -33.48 -56.47 -72.37
N GLU A 772 -32.25 -56.05 -72.04
CA GLU A 772 -31.61 -56.33 -70.77
C GLU A 772 -32.26 -55.51 -69.63
N THR A 773 -32.40 -56.12 -68.45
CA THR A 773 -32.98 -55.48 -67.26
C THR A 773 -31.87 -54.89 -66.38
N VAL A 774 -31.81 -53.55 -66.24
CA VAL A 774 -30.75 -52.83 -65.49
C VAL A 774 -31.33 -52.05 -64.31
N LYS A 775 -30.84 -52.31 -63.09
CA LYS A 775 -31.36 -51.74 -61.83
C LYS A 775 -30.49 -50.61 -61.29
N LYS A 776 -31.01 -49.90 -60.29
CA LYS A 776 -30.27 -48.88 -59.52
C LYS A 776 -28.94 -49.39 -58.96
N GLU A 777 -28.90 -50.61 -58.41
CA GLU A 777 -27.65 -51.16 -57.85
C GLU A 777 -26.56 -51.31 -58.93
N ASP A 778 -26.97 -51.71 -60.14
CA ASP A 778 -26.05 -51.85 -61.28
C ASP A 778 -25.48 -50.49 -61.70
N LEU A 779 -26.29 -49.43 -61.61
CA LEU A 779 -25.86 -48.05 -61.89
C LEU A 779 -24.99 -47.45 -60.77
N LEU A 780 -25.10 -47.90 -59.52
CA LEU A 780 -24.24 -47.43 -58.42
C LEU A 780 -22.93 -48.21 -58.26
N LYS A 781 -22.82 -49.38 -58.89
CA LYS A 781 -21.60 -50.20 -58.88
C LYS A 781 -20.39 -49.40 -59.37
N ASP A 782 -19.28 -49.45 -58.62
CA ASP A 782 -18.00 -48.79 -58.91
C ASP A 782 -17.97 -47.24 -58.81
N VAL A 783 -19.00 -46.63 -58.19
CA VAL A 783 -19.04 -45.19 -57.89
C VAL A 783 -18.58 -44.93 -56.44
N GLN A 784 -17.66 -43.98 -56.20
CA GLN A 784 -17.04 -43.73 -54.89
C GLN A 784 -16.94 -42.24 -54.53
N SER A 785 -16.89 -41.91 -53.23
CA SER A 785 -16.67 -40.54 -52.77
C SER A 785 -15.86 -40.46 -51.47
N THR A 786 -14.96 -39.48 -51.39
CA THR A 786 -14.11 -39.22 -50.22
C THR A 786 -14.01 -37.73 -49.92
N ASP A 787 -13.89 -37.40 -48.64
CA ASP A 787 -13.61 -36.08 -48.11
C ASP A 787 -12.35 -36.09 -47.23
N ARG A 788 -11.64 -34.96 -47.17
CA ARG A 788 -10.37 -34.87 -46.44
C ARG A 788 -10.57 -34.81 -44.92
N GLU A 789 -11.60 -34.10 -44.47
CA GLU A 789 -11.87 -33.89 -43.05
C GLU A 789 -12.91 -34.90 -42.52
N ASP A 790 -13.84 -35.34 -43.37
CA ASP A 790 -14.95 -36.26 -43.02
C ASP A 790 -14.74 -37.73 -43.43
N GLY A 791 -13.73 -38.03 -44.25
CA GLY A 791 -13.41 -39.41 -44.64
C GLY A 791 -14.29 -39.96 -45.78
N GLU A 792 -14.59 -41.26 -45.77
CA GLU A 792 -15.31 -41.90 -46.88
C GLU A 792 -16.82 -41.56 -46.87
N LEU A 793 -17.34 -41.07 -48.01
CA LEU A 793 -18.75 -40.66 -48.18
C LEU A 793 -19.50 -41.48 -49.25
N THR A 794 -18.92 -42.57 -49.74
CA THR A 794 -19.48 -43.42 -50.82
C THR A 794 -20.95 -43.83 -50.60
N THR A 795 -21.33 -44.15 -49.37
CA THR A 795 -22.70 -44.59 -49.03
C THR A 795 -23.74 -43.48 -49.07
N GLN A 796 -23.31 -42.22 -49.18
CA GLN A 796 -24.16 -41.04 -49.20
C GLN A 796 -24.44 -40.56 -50.63
N ILE A 797 -23.86 -41.21 -51.65
CA ILE A 797 -24.03 -40.88 -53.06
C ILE A 797 -25.45 -41.21 -53.53
N LYS A 798 -26.08 -40.28 -54.25
CA LYS A 798 -27.41 -40.43 -54.83
C LYS A 798 -27.37 -40.23 -56.34
N ILE A 799 -28.09 -41.05 -57.12
CA ILE A 799 -28.36 -40.77 -58.54
C ILE A 799 -29.49 -39.75 -58.62
N VAL A 800 -29.22 -38.55 -59.12
CA VAL A 800 -30.18 -37.45 -59.16
C VAL A 800 -30.79 -37.24 -60.55
N GLN A 801 -30.18 -37.78 -61.62
CA GLN A 801 -30.68 -37.60 -62.99
C GLN A 801 -30.21 -38.71 -63.95
N ILE A 802 -31.09 -39.11 -64.89
CA ILE A 802 -30.75 -39.90 -66.08
C ILE A 802 -31.24 -39.16 -67.34
N GLU A 803 -30.39 -39.09 -68.35
CA GLU A 803 -30.70 -38.55 -69.68
C GLU A 803 -30.63 -39.67 -70.72
N TYR A 804 -31.77 -40.04 -71.31
CA TYR A 804 -31.87 -41.02 -72.40
C TYR A 804 -31.53 -40.37 -73.75
N ALA A 805 -30.93 -41.13 -74.66
CA ALA A 805 -30.60 -40.66 -76.02
C ALA A 805 -31.87 -40.50 -76.87
N PRO A 806 -31.85 -39.68 -77.94
CA PRO A 806 -32.89 -39.70 -78.97
C PRO A 806 -32.76 -40.96 -79.84
N GLY A 807 -33.85 -41.40 -80.48
CA GLY A 807 -33.84 -42.47 -81.50
C GLY A 807 -34.75 -43.69 -81.24
N ARG A 808 -35.42 -43.78 -80.09
CA ARG A 808 -36.34 -44.89 -79.76
C ARG A 808 -37.48 -44.98 -80.78
N LEU A 809 -37.73 -46.15 -81.37
CA LEU A 809 -38.82 -46.40 -82.31
C LEU A 809 -40.17 -46.43 -81.59
N THR A 810 -41.15 -45.73 -82.16
CA THR A 810 -42.55 -45.66 -81.69
C THR A 810 -43.51 -45.79 -82.88
N GLU A 811 -44.82 -45.92 -82.63
CA GLU A 811 -45.85 -46.04 -83.70
C GLU A 811 -45.84 -44.87 -84.70
N ASP A 812 -45.36 -43.69 -84.28
CA ASP A 812 -45.32 -42.44 -85.07
C ASP A 812 -43.92 -42.08 -85.63
N GLY A 813 -42.88 -42.88 -85.38
CA GLY A 813 -41.49 -42.61 -85.81
C GLY A 813 -40.44 -42.71 -84.69
N LYS A 814 -39.25 -42.12 -84.90
CA LYS A 814 -38.15 -42.08 -83.91
C LYS A 814 -38.37 -40.94 -82.89
N ALA A 815 -38.32 -41.24 -81.60
CA ALA A 815 -38.55 -40.29 -80.50
C ALA A 815 -37.34 -39.41 -80.17
N ASP A 816 -37.59 -38.20 -79.66
CA ASP A 816 -36.58 -37.26 -79.17
C ASP A 816 -35.98 -37.65 -77.80
N LYS A 817 -34.95 -36.91 -77.35
CA LYS A 817 -34.25 -37.10 -76.08
C LYS A 817 -35.19 -36.97 -74.87
N GLU A 818 -35.05 -37.84 -73.87
CA GLU A 818 -35.83 -37.83 -72.62
C GLU A 818 -34.93 -37.64 -71.39
N VAL A 819 -35.37 -36.89 -70.37
CA VAL A 819 -34.61 -36.67 -69.12
C VAL A 819 -35.49 -36.92 -67.90
N LYS A 820 -34.97 -37.70 -66.93
CA LYS A 820 -35.62 -38.04 -65.67
C LYS A 820 -34.78 -37.56 -64.49
N THR A 821 -35.40 -36.88 -63.52
CA THR A 821 -34.72 -36.26 -62.37
C THR A 821 -35.40 -36.63 -61.04
N TRP A 822 -34.61 -36.71 -59.95
CA TRP A 822 -35.08 -37.04 -58.61
C TRP A 822 -34.42 -36.13 -57.56
N LYS A 823 -35.24 -35.53 -56.70
CA LYS A 823 -34.78 -34.67 -55.60
C LYS A 823 -34.09 -35.46 -54.47
N ASP A 824 -34.58 -36.65 -54.17
CA ASP A 824 -34.10 -37.50 -53.07
C ASP A 824 -33.30 -38.73 -53.56
N GLY A 825 -33.03 -38.80 -54.86
CA GLY A 825 -32.33 -39.90 -55.54
C GLY A 825 -33.26 -40.93 -56.22
N MET A 826 -32.77 -41.62 -57.24
CA MET A 826 -33.46 -42.71 -57.95
C MET A 826 -33.93 -43.82 -56.98
N SER A 827 -35.14 -44.37 -57.15
CA SER A 827 -35.66 -45.45 -56.29
C SER A 827 -35.16 -46.84 -56.73
N SER A 828 -35.31 -47.87 -55.89
CA SER A 828 -34.88 -49.25 -56.21
C SER A 828 -35.83 -50.00 -57.16
N GLU A 829 -37.05 -49.51 -57.35
CA GLU A 829 -38.04 -50.10 -58.27
C GLU A 829 -37.88 -49.60 -59.71
N GLU A 830 -37.12 -48.52 -59.90
CA GLU A 830 -36.86 -47.91 -61.19
C GLU A 830 -35.78 -48.68 -61.96
N LEU A 831 -36.06 -48.94 -63.24
CA LEU A 831 -35.14 -49.61 -64.17
C LEU A 831 -34.66 -48.63 -65.22
N LEU A 832 -33.46 -48.87 -65.77
CA LEU A 832 -33.05 -48.22 -67.01
C LEU A 832 -33.83 -48.84 -68.18
N ASP A 833 -34.55 -48.03 -68.94
CA ASP A 833 -35.18 -48.47 -70.19
C ASP A 833 -34.11 -48.72 -71.27
N THR A 834 -34.04 -49.97 -71.76
CA THR A 834 -33.09 -50.44 -72.78
C THR A 834 -33.70 -50.58 -74.18
N TRP A 835 -34.96 -50.16 -74.38
CA TRP A 835 -35.66 -50.08 -75.68
C TRP A 835 -35.92 -51.42 -76.40
N PHE A 836 -36.41 -52.44 -75.70
CA PHE A 836 -36.74 -53.76 -76.28
C PHE A 836 -37.70 -53.70 -77.47
N LEU A 837 -37.29 -54.24 -78.64
CA LEU A 837 -37.98 -54.16 -79.94
C LEU A 837 -38.21 -52.73 -80.47
N GLN A 838 -37.64 -51.74 -79.79
CA GLN A 838 -37.77 -50.32 -80.08
C GLN A 838 -36.44 -49.68 -80.49
N LEU A 839 -35.36 -50.48 -80.60
CA LEU A 839 -34.08 -50.02 -81.10
C LEU A 839 -33.93 -50.39 -82.59
N ASP A 840 -33.61 -49.40 -83.43
CA ASP A 840 -33.22 -49.67 -84.82
C ASP A 840 -31.80 -50.23 -84.83
N LYS A 841 -31.60 -51.40 -85.45
CA LYS A 841 -30.29 -52.04 -85.60
C LYS A 841 -29.22 -51.10 -86.18
N LYS A 842 -29.60 -50.11 -86.99
CA LYS A 842 -28.66 -49.13 -87.57
C LYS A 842 -28.17 -48.07 -86.59
N ASP A 843 -28.92 -47.81 -85.52
CA ASP A 843 -28.59 -46.77 -84.54
C ASP A 843 -27.84 -47.33 -83.33
N SER A 844 -27.67 -48.65 -83.26
CA SER A 844 -26.94 -49.33 -82.19
C SER A 844 -25.42 -49.16 -82.33
N PRO A 845 -24.66 -48.83 -81.24
CA PRO A 845 -25.15 -48.56 -79.88
C PRO A 845 -25.58 -47.10 -79.64
N VAL A 846 -26.55 -46.90 -78.74
CA VAL A 846 -27.00 -45.57 -78.26
C VAL A 846 -26.47 -45.28 -76.85
N THR A 847 -26.30 -43.99 -76.47
CA THR A 847 -25.66 -43.60 -75.19
C THR A 847 -26.58 -42.73 -74.32
N HIS A 848 -26.81 -43.15 -73.08
CA HIS A 848 -27.50 -42.43 -72.01
C HIS A 848 -26.49 -41.81 -71.02
N LYS A 849 -26.92 -40.86 -70.19
CA LYS A 849 -26.07 -40.18 -69.18
C LYS A 849 -26.70 -40.26 -67.78
N VAL A 850 -25.90 -40.53 -66.74
CA VAL A 850 -26.34 -40.64 -65.33
C VAL A 850 -25.56 -39.64 -64.46
N VAL A 851 -26.24 -38.95 -63.54
CA VAL A 851 -25.65 -37.92 -62.64
C VAL A 851 -25.77 -38.32 -61.17
N TYR A 852 -24.69 -38.18 -60.40
CA TYR A 852 -24.53 -38.52 -58.98
C TYR A 852 -24.27 -37.27 -58.11
N GLN A 853 -24.69 -37.28 -56.83
CA GLN A 853 -24.50 -36.18 -55.87
C GLN A 853 -24.12 -36.70 -54.46
N VAL A 854 -23.28 -35.97 -53.71
CA VAL A 854 -22.92 -36.21 -52.29
C VAL A 854 -22.89 -34.91 -51.48
N THR A 855 -23.13 -34.99 -50.16
CA THR A 855 -23.06 -33.85 -49.21
C THR A 855 -22.24 -34.24 -47.99
N ASP A 856 -21.33 -33.37 -47.53
CA ASP A 856 -20.53 -33.60 -46.32
C ASP A 856 -21.21 -33.14 -45.02
N SER A 857 -20.51 -33.22 -43.88
CA SER A 857 -21.10 -32.99 -42.56
C SER A 857 -21.25 -31.51 -42.15
N ILE A 858 -20.55 -30.58 -42.80
CA ILE A 858 -20.71 -29.13 -42.59
C ILE A 858 -21.58 -28.50 -43.69
N GLY A 859 -21.91 -29.27 -44.74
CA GLY A 859 -22.97 -29.00 -45.71
C GLY A 859 -22.48 -28.66 -47.11
N ASN A 860 -21.23 -28.96 -47.47
CA ASN A 860 -20.75 -28.77 -48.84
C ASN A 860 -21.30 -29.89 -49.75
N ILE A 861 -21.65 -29.55 -51.00
CA ILE A 861 -22.30 -30.45 -51.98
C ILE A 861 -21.42 -30.58 -53.23
N THR A 862 -21.28 -31.81 -53.77
CA THR A 862 -20.58 -32.11 -55.04
C THR A 862 -21.45 -32.98 -55.95
N GLU A 863 -21.41 -32.73 -57.27
CA GLU A 863 -22.12 -33.50 -58.32
C GLU A 863 -21.16 -33.96 -59.44
N GLU A 864 -21.36 -35.17 -60.00
CA GLU A 864 -20.53 -35.75 -61.07
C GLU A 864 -21.37 -36.67 -62.00
N SER A 865 -20.97 -36.94 -63.25
CA SER A 865 -21.79 -37.72 -64.22
C SER A 865 -21.01 -38.75 -65.05
N CYS A 866 -21.65 -39.85 -65.46
CA CYS A 866 -21.08 -40.88 -66.35
C CYS A 866 -22.02 -41.31 -67.52
N SER A 867 -21.49 -42.06 -68.50
CA SER A 867 -22.20 -42.51 -69.70
C SER A 867 -22.59 -44.01 -69.65
N VAL A 868 -23.75 -44.37 -70.20
CA VAL A 868 -24.27 -45.75 -70.27
C VAL A 868 -24.70 -46.10 -71.70
N LYS A 869 -24.13 -47.15 -72.34
CA LYS A 869 -24.43 -47.51 -73.74
C LYS A 869 -25.35 -48.72 -73.90
N ILE A 870 -26.28 -48.72 -74.87
CA ILE A 870 -27.23 -49.81 -75.17
C ILE A 870 -27.04 -50.37 -76.60
N LYS A 871 -26.95 -51.69 -76.79
CA LYS A 871 -26.69 -52.41 -78.07
C LYS A 871 -27.88 -53.25 -78.57
N TYR A 872 -28.08 -53.42 -79.88
CA TYR A 872 -29.17 -54.22 -80.50
C TYR A 872 -29.02 -55.75 -80.31
N ASN A 873 -30.15 -56.47 -80.20
CA ASN A 873 -30.26 -57.94 -80.04
C ASN A 873 -30.84 -58.63 -81.31
N GLU A 874 -30.23 -59.70 -81.84
CA GLU A 874 -30.68 -60.38 -83.07
C GLU A 874 -31.87 -61.36 -82.86
N PHE A 875 -32.48 -61.84 -83.95
CA PHE A 875 -33.50 -62.90 -83.88
C PHE A 875 -32.83 -64.28 -84.02
N PRO A 876 -33.34 -65.33 -83.34
CA PRO A 876 -32.85 -66.70 -83.53
C PRO A 876 -33.25 -67.28 -84.90
N VAL A 877 -32.42 -68.16 -85.48
CA VAL A 877 -32.56 -68.71 -86.83
C VAL A 877 -32.71 -70.24 -86.80
N ILE A 878 -33.66 -70.82 -87.55
CA ILE A 878 -33.88 -72.28 -87.68
C ILE A 878 -33.47 -72.80 -89.08
N GLU A 879 -32.70 -73.88 -89.13
CA GLU A 879 -32.38 -74.68 -90.33
C GLU A 879 -32.93 -76.11 -90.18
N ALA A 880 -33.70 -76.62 -91.14
CA ALA A 880 -34.33 -77.95 -91.08
C ALA A 880 -34.38 -78.65 -92.45
N GLN A 881 -34.22 -79.97 -92.47
CA GLN A 881 -34.33 -80.85 -93.65
C GLN A 881 -35.61 -81.71 -93.61
N ASP A 882 -36.15 -82.05 -94.79
CA ASP A 882 -37.25 -83.00 -94.93
C ASP A 882 -36.84 -84.43 -94.52
N ARG A 883 -37.81 -85.26 -94.11
CA ARG A 883 -37.60 -86.62 -93.58
C ARG A 883 -38.32 -87.67 -94.42
N TYR A 884 -37.75 -88.87 -94.50
CA TYR A 884 -38.27 -89.98 -95.30
C TYR A 884 -38.29 -91.26 -94.47
N PHE A 885 -39.40 -92.00 -94.56
CA PHE A 885 -39.61 -93.28 -93.90
C PHE A 885 -40.30 -94.25 -94.87
N THR A 886 -40.09 -95.55 -94.70
CA THR A 886 -40.80 -96.58 -95.46
C THR A 886 -42.24 -96.75 -94.95
N LEU A 887 -43.16 -97.22 -95.81
CA LEU A 887 -44.54 -97.52 -95.40
C LEU A 887 -44.60 -98.50 -94.21
N GLN A 888 -43.69 -99.47 -94.19
CA GLN A 888 -43.60 -100.43 -93.10
C GLN A 888 -43.19 -99.76 -91.78
N GLU A 889 -42.19 -98.87 -91.82
CA GLU A 889 -41.77 -98.08 -90.65
C GLU A 889 -42.90 -97.19 -90.13
N ALA A 890 -43.63 -96.52 -91.04
CA ALA A 890 -44.75 -95.68 -90.67
C ALA A 890 -45.90 -96.48 -90.01
N GLN A 891 -46.31 -97.62 -90.60
CA GLN A 891 -47.37 -98.49 -90.06
C GLN A 891 -46.99 -99.17 -88.73
N GLN A 892 -45.70 -99.43 -88.51
CA GLN A 892 -45.19 -99.98 -87.25
C GLN A 892 -45.00 -98.90 -86.17
N GLY A 893 -45.29 -97.63 -86.47
CA GLY A 893 -45.20 -96.52 -85.50
C GLY A 893 -43.79 -95.99 -85.28
N ALA A 894 -42.87 -96.17 -86.22
CA ALA A 894 -41.47 -95.72 -86.09
C ALA A 894 -41.29 -94.19 -86.20
N ILE A 895 -42.30 -93.46 -86.68
CA ILE A 895 -42.26 -91.99 -86.80
C ILE A 895 -42.73 -91.39 -85.46
N THR A 896 -41.79 -91.09 -84.57
CA THR A 896 -42.03 -90.48 -83.26
C THR A 896 -41.39 -89.10 -83.15
N GLU A 897 -41.79 -88.32 -82.14
CA GLU A 897 -41.21 -87.00 -81.89
C GLU A 897 -39.71 -87.10 -81.58
N GLU A 898 -39.29 -88.15 -80.87
CA GLU A 898 -37.89 -88.42 -80.57
C GLU A 898 -37.05 -88.60 -81.85
N VAL A 899 -37.60 -89.30 -82.85
CA VAL A 899 -36.94 -89.51 -84.15
C VAL A 899 -36.91 -88.23 -85.01
N LEU A 900 -38.01 -87.46 -84.98
CA LEU A 900 -38.13 -86.22 -85.74
C LEU A 900 -37.41 -85.04 -85.09
N LYS A 901 -37.16 -85.07 -83.77
CA LYS A 901 -36.48 -84.01 -83.01
C LYS A 901 -35.11 -84.44 -82.49
N THR A 902 -35.06 -85.29 -81.47
CA THR A 902 -33.83 -85.64 -80.75
C THR A 902 -32.80 -86.26 -81.67
N GLN A 903 -33.22 -87.27 -82.44
CA GLN A 903 -32.36 -87.91 -83.43
C GLN A 903 -32.02 -86.95 -84.56
N ALA A 904 -32.98 -86.13 -85.02
CA ALA A 904 -32.75 -85.15 -86.09
C ALA A 904 -31.69 -84.11 -85.72
N ILE A 905 -31.68 -83.62 -84.48
CA ILE A 905 -30.67 -82.69 -83.97
C ILE A 905 -29.30 -83.40 -83.93
N SER A 906 -29.24 -84.62 -83.37
CA SER A 906 -27.98 -85.39 -83.30
C SER A 906 -27.39 -85.72 -84.67
N GLU A 907 -28.25 -85.88 -85.69
CA GLU A 907 -27.85 -86.15 -87.07
C GLU A 907 -27.60 -84.87 -87.89
N GLY A 908 -27.77 -83.69 -87.30
CA GLY A 908 -27.59 -82.39 -87.99
C GLY A 908 -28.68 -82.09 -89.03
N LYS A 909 -29.83 -82.76 -88.96
CA LYS A 909 -30.97 -82.55 -89.87
C LYS A 909 -31.84 -81.37 -89.47
N VAL A 910 -31.76 -80.91 -88.21
CA VAL A 910 -32.37 -79.66 -87.73
C VAL A 910 -31.48 -78.98 -86.68
N LYS A 911 -31.37 -77.65 -86.70
CA LYS A 911 -30.66 -76.84 -85.69
C LYS A 911 -31.25 -75.42 -85.58
N ALA A 912 -31.02 -74.75 -84.45
CA ALA A 912 -31.34 -73.35 -84.23
C ALA A 912 -30.18 -72.59 -83.58
N ASN A 913 -29.90 -71.35 -84.00
CA ASN A 913 -28.84 -70.50 -83.43
C ASN A 913 -29.27 -69.04 -83.29
N ASP A 914 -28.70 -68.35 -82.30
CA ASP A 914 -28.84 -66.93 -82.04
C ASP A 914 -27.45 -66.25 -81.95
N THR A 915 -27.35 -64.96 -82.27
CA THR A 915 -26.05 -64.25 -82.35
C THR A 915 -25.49 -63.94 -80.95
N GLU A 916 -26.36 -63.59 -80.01
CA GLU A 916 -26.01 -63.20 -78.65
C GLU A 916 -25.96 -64.41 -77.71
N GLU A 917 -26.84 -65.38 -77.91
CA GLU A 917 -26.97 -66.56 -77.04
C GLU A 917 -26.30 -67.85 -77.58
N GLY A 918 -25.97 -67.92 -78.88
CA GLY A 918 -25.37 -69.10 -79.49
C GLY A 918 -26.37 -70.20 -79.85
N ASP A 919 -26.03 -71.48 -79.62
CA ASP A 919 -26.84 -72.62 -80.06
C ASP A 919 -28.13 -72.77 -79.23
N LEU A 920 -29.27 -72.69 -79.91
CA LEU A 920 -30.61 -72.82 -79.32
C LEU A 920 -31.32 -74.12 -79.76
N SER A 921 -30.62 -75.08 -80.35
CA SER A 921 -31.23 -76.29 -80.93
C SER A 921 -32.02 -77.12 -79.91
N GLU A 922 -31.61 -77.16 -78.64
CA GLU A 922 -32.36 -77.86 -77.58
C GLU A 922 -33.73 -77.20 -77.29
N LYS A 923 -33.87 -75.89 -77.58
CA LYS A 923 -35.12 -75.13 -77.40
C LYS A 923 -36.12 -75.33 -78.56
N LEU A 924 -35.75 -76.06 -79.63
CA LEU A 924 -36.64 -76.34 -80.77
C LEU A 924 -37.90 -77.12 -80.36
N LYS A 925 -39.07 -76.77 -80.88
CA LYS A 925 -40.34 -77.48 -80.65
C LYS A 925 -41.02 -77.84 -81.97
N LEU A 926 -41.61 -79.04 -82.05
CA LEU A 926 -42.51 -79.42 -83.14
C LEU A 926 -43.92 -78.91 -82.82
N LEU A 927 -44.53 -78.26 -83.80
CA LEU A 927 -45.93 -77.84 -83.73
C LEU A 927 -46.79 -78.84 -84.51
N ASP A 928 -47.96 -79.18 -83.95
CA ASP A 928 -49.03 -79.99 -84.57
C ASP A 928 -48.61 -81.41 -85.01
N PHE A 929 -47.68 -82.05 -84.30
CA PHE A 929 -47.23 -83.41 -84.60
C PHE A 929 -48.13 -84.49 -83.98
N HIS A 930 -48.76 -85.30 -84.83
CA HIS A 930 -49.60 -86.44 -84.42
C HIS A 930 -49.08 -87.76 -85.06
N PRO A 931 -48.41 -88.65 -84.29
CA PRO A 931 -47.76 -89.84 -84.84
C PRO A 931 -48.74 -90.87 -85.44
N GLU A 932 -49.96 -90.94 -84.89
CA GLU A 932 -51.02 -91.84 -85.38
C GLU A 932 -51.42 -91.58 -86.83
N GLU A 933 -51.24 -90.37 -87.35
CA GLU A 933 -51.56 -90.06 -88.76
C GLU A 933 -50.68 -90.82 -89.74
N PHE A 934 -49.40 -91.03 -89.38
CA PHE A 934 -48.46 -91.77 -90.20
C PHE A 934 -48.75 -93.27 -90.27
N GLN A 935 -49.32 -93.85 -89.20
CA GLN A 935 -49.67 -95.29 -89.16
C GLN A 935 -50.85 -95.65 -90.08
N LYS A 936 -51.69 -94.66 -90.41
CA LYS A 936 -52.88 -94.86 -91.25
C LYS A 936 -52.57 -94.94 -92.75
N PHE A 937 -51.34 -94.65 -93.18
CA PHE A 937 -50.98 -94.77 -94.59
C PHE A 937 -51.08 -96.24 -95.04
N THR A 938 -51.80 -96.49 -96.13
CA THR A 938 -51.87 -97.80 -96.81
C THR A 938 -51.05 -97.84 -98.12
N ASP A 939 -50.57 -96.67 -98.55
CA ASP A 939 -49.77 -96.44 -99.74
C ASP A 939 -48.81 -95.26 -99.50
N SER A 940 -47.92 -94.95 -100.45
CA SER A 940 -47.01 -93.79 -100.36
C SER A 940 -47.75 -92.46 -100.11
N GLY A 941 -47.26 -91.62 -99.19
CA GLY A 941 -47.78 -90.26 -98.94
C GLY A 941 -46.83 -89.34 -98.14
N TYR A 942 -47.32 -88.20 -97.63
CA TYR A 942 -46.52 -87.24 -96.83
C TYR A 942 -47.37 -86.37 -95.88
N ILE A 943 -46.75 -85.77 -94.85
CA ILE A 943 -47.32 -84.77 -93.91
C ILE A 943 -46.32 -83.60 -93.72
N VAL A 944 -46.79 -82.36 -93.58
CA VAL A 944 -45.96 -81.16 -93.32
C VAL A 944 -46.10 -80.74 -91.85
N LEU A 945 -44.99 -80.47 -91.17
CA LEU A 945 -44.90 -80.07 -89.75
C LEU A 945 -44.09 -78.76 -89.59
N ASN A 946 -44.17 -78.09 -88.44
CA ASN A 946 -43.44 -76.83 -88.17
C ASN A 946 -42.50 -76.90 -86.95
N TRP A 947 -41.32 -76.28 -87.05
CA TRP A 947 -40.37 -76.04 -85.97
C TRP A 947 -40.52 -74.64 -85.35
N HIS A 948 -40.26 -74.47 -84.05
CA HIS A 948 -40.34 -73.20 -83.32
C HIS A 948 -39.18 -73.01 -82.30
N VAL A 949 -38.61 -71.78 -82.14
CA VAL A 949 -37.56 -71.41 -81.15
C VAL A 949 -37.66 -69.95 -80.65
N GLN A 950 -37.14 -69.63 -79.44
CA GLN A 950 -37.15 -68.29 -78.78
C GLN A 950 -35.85 -67.97 -78.00
N ASP A 951 -35.36 -66.72 -78.05
CA ASP A 951 -34.19 -66.20 -77.29
C ASP A 951 -34.57 -65.64 -75.89
N SER A 952 -33.59 -65.36 -75.01
CA SER A 952 -33.83 -64.87 -73.63
C SER A 952 -33.66 -63.36 -73.40
N MET A 953 -33.24 -62.60 -74.40
CA MET A 953 -32.93 -61.17 -74.31
C MET A 953 -34.19 -60.31 -74.46
N GLY A 954 -35.08 -60.42 -73.48
CA GLY A 954 -36.30 -59.63 -73.36
C GLY A 954 -36.85 -59.61 -71.93
N PRO A 955 -37.88 -58.79 -71.66
CA PRO A 955 -38.53 -58.73 -70.35
C PRO A 955 -38.96 -60.14 -69.88
N ASP A 956 -38.66 -60.44 -68.61
CA ASP A 956 -38.91 -61.74 -67.98
C ASP A 956 -38.26 -62.96 -68.69
N GLY A 957 -37.20 -62.74 -69.48
CA GLY A 957 -36.49 -63.79 -70.21
C GLY A 957 -37.20 -64.28 -71.47
N LYS A 958 -38.18 -63.52 -71.98
CA LYS A 958 -38.94 -63.81 -73.21
C LYS A 958 -38.50 -62.89 -74.34
N GLY A 959 -37.49 -63.33 -75.07
CA GLY A 959 -36.94 -62.62 -76.21
C GLY A 959 -37.67 -62.91 -77.52
N LYS A 960 -36.96 -62.74 -78.64
CA LYS A 960 -37.52 -62.80 -80.00
C LYS A 960 -37.74 -64.26 -80.46
N GLU A 961 -38.74 -64.50 -81.32
CA GLU A 961 -39.24 -65.85 -81.71
C GLU A 961 -39.15 -66.13 -83.23
N THR A 962 -38.95 -67.42 -83.62
CA THR A 962 -38.86 -67.87 -85.04
C THR A 962 -39.56 -69.23 -85.28
N VAL A 963 -40.27 -69.39 -86.41
CA VAL A 963 -41.00 -70.63 -86.84
C VAL A 963 -40.63 -71.07 -88.27
N ARG A 964 -40.50 -72.38 -88.54
CA ARG A 964 -40.12 -72.94 -89.86
C ARG A 964 -40.77 -74.30 -90.24
N PRO A 965 -41.43 -74.47 -91.40
CA PRO A 965 -42.00 -75.75 -91.86
C PRO A 965 -40.97 -76.75 -92.43
N PHE A 966 -41.25 -78.05 -92.34
CA PHE A 966 -40.56 -79.17 -93.02
C PHE A 966 -41.51 -80.35 -93.32
N THR A 967 -41.16 -81.24 -94.25
CA THR A 967 -42.02 -82.32 -94.73
C THR A 967 -41.53 -83.70 -94.30
N VAL A 968 -42.44 -84.59 -93.92
CA VAL A 968 -42.18 -86.00 -93.58
C VAL A 968 -42.88 -86.91 -94.59
N TYR A 969 -42.12 -87.68 -95.37
CA TYR A 969 -42.59 -88.58 -96.42
C TYR A 969 -42.65 -90.04 -95.94
N VAL A 970 -43.68 -90.77 -96.39
CA VAL A 970 -43.88 -92.22 -96.20
C VAL A 970 -43.87 -92.90 -97.58
N VAL A 971 -42.98 -93.87 -97.80
CA VAL A 971 -42.64 -94.40 -99.14
C VAL A 971 -42.83 -95.93 -99.22
N LYS A 972 -43.63 -96.40 -100.18
CA LYS A 972 -43.84 -97.82 -100.54
C LYS A 972 -43.16 -98.14 -101.87
N ASP A 973 -42.44 -99.26 -101.93
CA ASP A 973 -41.76 -99.78 -103.15
C ASP A 973 -40.88 -98.74 -103.90
N GLY A 974 -40.35 -97.75 -103.17
CA GLY A 974 -39.47 -96.71 -103.71
C GLY A 974 -40.18 -95.53 -104.41
N GLU A 975 -41.51 -95.53 -104.51
CA GLU A 975 -42.25 -94.41 -105.12
C GLU A 975 -42.46 -93.27 -104.12
N ILE A 976 -41.67 -92.19 -104.27
CA ILE A 976 -41.86 -90.95 -103.51
C ILE A 976 -43.04 -90.17 -104.15
N PRO A 977 -44.13 -89.92 -103.40
CA PRO A 977 -45.30 -89.24 -103.90
C PRO A 977 -44.96 -87.77 -104.17
N LYS A 978 -45.44 -87.24 -105.29
CA LYS A 978 -45.32 -85.81 -105.60
C LYS A 978 -46.16 -85.02 -104.59
N ALA A 979 -45.49 -84.35 -103.65
CA ALA A 979 -46.13 -83.34 -102.83
C ALA A 979 -46.69 -82.23 -103.74
N PRO A 980 -47.93 -81.75 -103.51
CA PRO A 980 -48.53 -80.68 -104.27
C PRO A 980 -47.67 -79.43 -104.13
N HIS A 981 -47.48 -78.75 -105.27
CA HIS A 981 -46.91 -77.42 -105.28
C HIS A 981 -47.69 -76.51 -104.33
N LYS A 982 -46.96 -75.83 -103.45
CA LYS A 982 -47.50 -74.82 -102.53
C LYS A 982 -48.45 -73.89 -103.29
N GLN A 983 -49.74 -73.98 -103.01
CA GLN A 983 -50.68 -72.94 -103.38
C GLN A 983 -50.54 -71.83 -102.34
N ASN A 984 -50.04 -70.68 -102.77
CA ASN A 984 -49.93 -69.52 -101.90
C ASN A 984 -51.30 -68.83 -101.84
N VAL A 985 -51.95 -68.88 -100.68
CA VAL A 985 -53.08 -67.99 -100.37
C VAL A 985 -52.51 -66.60 -100.06
N ARG A 986 -53.01 -65.57 -100.74
CA ARG A 986 -52.63 -64.18 -100.48
C ARG A 986 -53.83 -63.40 -99.95
N PHE A 987 -53.67 -62.77 -98.79
CA PHE A 987 -54.60 -61.77 -98.30
C PHE A 987 -54.27 -60.42 -98.97
N ILE A 988 -55.30 -59.70 -99.44
CA ILE A 988 -55.15 -58.39 -100.08
C ILE A 988 -55.85 -57.33 -99.23
N SER A 989 -55.16 -56.22 -98.94
CA SER A 989 -55.78 -55.06 -98.29
C SER A 989 -56.29 -54.06 -99.32
N GLU A 990 -57.20 -53.16 -98.92
CA GLU A 990 -57.71 -52.10 -99.80
C GLU A 990 -56.58 -51.31 -100.46
N LYS A 991 -55.55 -50.93 -99.68
CA LYS A 991 -54.37 -50.21 -100.19
C LYS A 991 -53.71 -50.93 -101.35
N TYR A 992 -53.51 -52.25 -101.24
CA TYR A 992 -52.81 -53.03 -102.26
C TYR A 992 -53.73 -53.43 -103.43
N TYR A 993 -55.03 -53.62 -103.19
CA TYR A 993 -56.02 -53.80 -104.27
C TYR A 993 -56.07 -52.58 -105.19
N ARG A 994 -56.03 -51.36 -104.64
CA ARG A 994 -56.13 -50.13 -105.46
C ARG A 994 -54.91 -49.82 -106.32
N ILE A 995 -53.77 -50.50 -106.13
CA ILE A 995 -52.52 -50.16 -106.83
C ILE A 995 -52.63 -50.39 -108.34
N ASN A 996 -53.28 -51.49 -108.74
CA ASN A 996 -53.36 -51.89 -110.15
C ASN A 996 -54.78 -51.72 -110.74
N GLU A 997 -55.73 -51.19 -109.96
CA GLU A 997 -57.17 -51.13 -110.30
C GLU A 997 -57.48 -50.37 -111.61
N ASN A 998 -56.74 -49.29 -111.88
CA ASN A 998 -56.97 -48.43 -113.06
C ASN A 998 -55.97 -48.67 -114.19
N VAL A 999 -55.23 -49.77 -114.15
CA VAL A 999 -54.25 -50.11 -115.19
C VAL A 999 -54.96 -50.82 -116.34
N ASP A 1000 -54.89 -50.25 -117.54
CA ASP A 1000 -55.45 -50.86 -118.76
C ASP A 1000 -54.60 -52.06 -119.20
N ALA A 1001 -55.06 -53.25 -118.87
CA ALA A 1001 -54.31 -54.48 -119.08
C ALA A 1001 -54.14 -54.85 -120.57
N ASP A 1002 -55.05 -54.42 -121.44
CA ASP A 1002 -54.99 -54.68 -122.89
C ASP A 1002 -53.92 -53.84 -123.60
N ALA A 1003 -53.48 -52.75 -122.95
CA ALA A 1003 -52.42 -51.87 -123.46
C ALA A 1003 -51.00 -52.30 -123.05
N LEU A 1004 -50.85 -53.35 -122.22
CA LEU A 1004 -49.57 -53.79 -121.67
C LEU A 1004 -49.05 -55.07 -122.34
N THR A 1005 -47.72 -55.17 -122.47
CA THR A 1005 -47.05 -56.42 -122.84
C THR A 1005 -47.00 -57.41 -121.66
N GLU A 1006 -46.85 -58.71 -121.90
CA GLU A 1006 -46.82 -59.73 -120.83
C GLU A 1006 -45.72 -59.48 -119.77
N ASP A 1007 -44.54 -59.01 -120.19
CA ASP A 1007 -43.44 -58.67 -119.27
C ASP A 1007 -43.80 -57.48 -118.36
N GLU A 1008 -44.55 -56.50 -118.88
CA GLU A 1008 -45.02 -55.35 -118.10
C GLU A 1008 -46.10 -55.76 -117.10
N LYS A 1009 -47.03 -56.63 -117.50
CA LYS A 1009 -48.06 -57.18 -116.61
C LYS A 1009 -47.44 -57.94 -115.43
N GLU A 1010 -46.39 -58.71 -115.68
CA GLU A 1010 -45.69 -59.47 -114.65
C GLU A 1010 -44.87 -58.56 -113.71
N ALA A 1011 -44.36 -57.44 -114.21
CA ALA A 1011 -43.74 -56.40 -113.40
C ALA A 1011 -44.74 -55.74 -112.44
N TYR A 1012 -45.97 -55.45 -112.89
CA TYR A 1012 -47.03 -54.91 -112.02
C TYR A 1012 -47.45 -55.88 -110.90
N SER A 1013 -47.22 -57.18 -111.07
CA SER A 1013 -47.53 -58.18 -110.04
C SER A 1013 -46.54 -58.21 -108.87
N LYS A 1014 -45.39 -57.54 -109.00
CA LYS A 1014 -44.34 -57.46 -107.96
C LYS A 1014 -44.54 -56.33 -106.95
N ASN A 1015 -45.45 -55.39 -107.19
CA ASN A 1015 -45.62 -54.19 -106.36
C ASN A 1015 -46.47 -54.39 -105.09
N GLY A 1016 -47.02 -55.59 -104.89
CA GLY A 1016 -47.90 -55.89 -103.77
C GLY A 1016 -49.39 -56.03 -104.14
N GLY A 1017 -49.82 -55.51 -105.29
CA GLY A 1017 -51.20 -55.58 -105.77
C GLY A 1017 -51.58 -56.88 -106.47
N LEU A 1018 -52.87 -57.03 -106.82
CA LEU A 1018 -53.32 -58.16 -107.66
C LEU A 1018 -52.77 -58.01 -109.08
N HIS A 1019 -52.58 -59.13 -109.76
CA HIS A 1019 -52.21 -59.15 -111.19
C HIS A 1019 -53.21 -58.33 -112.01
N VAL A 1020 -52.74 -57.57 -113.01
CA VAL A 1020 -53.60 -56.65 -113.80
C VAL A 1020 -54.71 -57.38 -114.57
N ASP A 1021 -54.46 -58.62 -115.00
CA ASP A 1021 -55.48 -59.52 -115.61
C ASP A 1021 -56.40 -60.24 -114.60
N SER A 1022 -56.36 -59.87 -113.32
CA SER A 1022 -57.19 -60.52 -112.29
C SER A 1022 -58.68 -60.37 -112.59
N LYS A 1023 -59.47 -61.45 -112.44
CA LYS A 1023 -60.95 -61.40 -112.50
C LYS A 1023 -61.54 -60.34 -111.55
N TRP A 1024 -60.85 -60.02 -110.45
CA TRP A 1024 -61.24 -58.96 -109.51
C TRP A 1024 -61.12 -57.54 -110.06
N TYR A 1025 -60.45 -57.35 -111.21
CA TYR A 1025 -60.45 -56.10 -111.98
C TYR A 1025 -61.21 -56.24 -113.30
N GLN A 1026 -61.36 -57.43 -113.88
CA GLN A 1026 -61.94 -57.59 -115.22
C GLN A 1026 -63.44 -57.88 -115.22
N GLU A 1027 -63.97 -58.50 -114.15
CA GLU A 1027 -65.37 -58.93 -114.08
C GLU A 1027 -66.15 -58.09 -113.05
N GLN A 1028 -67.21 -57.40 -113.50
CA GLN A 1028 -68.01 -56.48 -112.68
C GLN A 1028 -68.58 -57.14 -111.42
N GLU A 1029 -68.98 -58.42 -111.49
CA GLU A 1029 -69.54 -59.14 -110.34
C GLU A 1029 -68.53 -59.28 -109.19
N TYR A 1030 -67.25 -59.49 -109.49
CA TYR A 1030 -66.19 -59.57 -108.48
C TYR A 1030 -65.79 -58.19 -107.94
N GLN A 1031 -65.72 -57.18 -108.81
CA GLN A 1031 -65.50 -55.79 -108.40
C GLN A 1031 -66.58 -55.34 -107.41
N ASP A 1032 -67.86 -55.61 -107.71
CA ASP A 1032 -68.98 -55.24 -106.85
C ASP A 1032 -68.91 -55.88 -105.47
N VAL A 1033 -68.45 -57.13 -105.38
CA VAL A 1033 -68.27 -57.84 -104.10
C VAL A 1033 -67.17 -57.21 -103.27
N ILE A 1034 -66.01 -56.94 -103.86
CA ILE A 1034 -64.85 -56.43 -103.12
C ILE A 1034 -65.05 -54.96 -102.70
N GLU A 1035 -65.64 -54.13 -103.58
CA GLU A 1035 -65.98 -52.72 -103.27
C GLU A 1035 -67.08 -52.62 -102.19
N LYS A 1036 -68.08 -53.52 -102.19
CA LYS A 1036 -69.06 -53.59 -101.08
C LYS A 1036 -68.41 -54.01 -99.77
N THR A 1037 -67.37 -54.83 -99.82
CA THR A 1037 -66.65 -55.28 -98.62
C THR A 1037 -65.86 -54.13 -98.00
N TRP A 1038 -65.21 -53.27 -98.80
CA TRP A 1038 -64.51 -52.07 -98.30
C TRP A 1038 -65.45 -51.02 -97.73
N LYS A 1039 -66.68 -50.91 -98.26
CA LYS A 1039 -67.69 -49.95 -97.79
C LYS A 1039 -68.46 -50.40 -96.54
N LYS A 1040 -68.20 -51.58 -95.99
CA LYS A 1040 -68.79 -52.01 -94.71
C LYS A 1040 -68.13 -51.27 -93.55
N ASN A 1041 -68.65 -50.08 -93.25
CA ASN A 1041 -68.21 -49.26 -92.10
C ASN A 1041 -68.96 -49.61 -90.81
N GLY A 1042 -69.56 -50.80 -90.75
CA GLY A 1042 -70.35 -51.27 -89.62
C GLY A 1042 -70.82 -52.72 -89.78
N GLY A 1043 -70.72 -53.48 -88.69
CA GLY A 1043 -71.14 -54.88 -88.55
C GLY A 1043 -71.01 -55.29 -87.07
N LYS A 1044 -71.76 -56.32 -86.65
CA LYS A 1044 -71.62 -56.85 -85.28
C LYS A 1044 -70.17 -57.34 -85.08
N VAL A 1045 -69.50 -56.78 -84.08
CA VAL A 1045 -68.22 -57.31 -83.60
C VAL A 1045 -68.53 -58.49 -82.70
N TYR A 1046 -68.12 -59.68 -83.12
CA TYR A 1046 -68.17 -60.87 -82.28
C TYR A 1046 -66.83 -61.01 -81.57
N ARG A 1047 -66.87 -61.01 -80.23
CA ARG A 1047 -65.69 -61.35 -79.42
C ARG A 1047 -65.78 -62.83 -79.08
N PHE A 1048 -64.84 -63.59 -79.61
CA PHE A 1048 -64.62 -64.97 -79.24
C PHE A 1048 -63.63 -65.02 -78.07
N THR A 1049 -64.02 -65.65 -76.98
CA THR A 1049 -63.11 -66.07 -75.92
C THR A 1049 -62.30 -67.28 -76.38
N HIS A 1050 -61.24 -67.61 -75.64
CA HIS A 1050 -60.43 -68.81 -75.93
C HIS A 1050 -61.28 -70.09 -75.88
N GLU A 1051 -62.30 -70.10 -75.01
CA GLU A 1051 -63.27 -71.19 -74.91
C GLU A 1051 -64.23 -71.21 -76.10
N ASP A 1052 -64.61 -70.05 -76.64
CA ASP A 1052 -65.40 -69.97 -77.88
C ASP A 1052 -64.62 -70.46 -79.10
N ALA A 1053 -63.32 -70.18 -79.17
CA ALA A 1053 -62.44 -70.69 -80.23
C ALA A 1053 -62.40 -72.23 -80.18
N ARG A 1054 -62.25 -72.82 -79.00
CA ARG A 1054 -62.23 -74.28 -78.81
C ARG A 1054 -63.56 -74.94 -79.15
N ARG A 1055 -64.68 -74.31 -78.77
CA ARG A 1055 -66.03 -74.79 -79.14
C ARG A 1055 -66.30 -74.66 -80.63
N ALA A 1056 -65.79 -73.60 -81.28
CA ALA A 1056 -65.89 -73.45 -82.72
C ALA A 1056 -65.09 -74.52 -83.46
N GLU A 1057 -63.91 -74.89 -82.93
CA GLU A 1057 -63.09 -76.00 -83.42
C GLU A 1057 -63.83 -77.33 -83.31
N GLU A 1058 -64.38 -77.67 -82.13
CA GLU A 1058 -65.20 -78.87 -81.92
C GLU A 1058 -66.46 -78.89 -82.82
N PHE A 1059 -67.08 -77.73 -83.03
CA PHE A 1059 -68.23 -77.63 -83.91
C PHE A 1059 -67.84 -77.94 -85.36
N VAL A 1060 -66.75 -77.34 -85.85
CA VAL A 1060 -66.24 -77.57 -87.21
C VAL A 1060 -65.87 -79.04 -87.40
N ASP A 1061 -65.25 -79.67 -86.40
CA ASP A 1061 -64.93 -81.10 -86.47
C ASP A 1061 -66.18 -81.97 -86.55
N THR A 1062 -67.24 -81.61 -85.82
CA THR A 1062 -68.48 -82.39 -85.75
C THR A 1062 -69.34 -82.22 -87.01
N HIS A 1063 -69.56 -80.97 -87.43
CA HIS A 1063 -70.54 -80.60 -88.45
C HIS A 1063 -69.93 -80.23 -89.82
N GLY A 1064 -68.60 -80.07 -89.88
CA GLY A 1064 -67.87 -79.58 -91.05
C GLY A 1064 -67.93 -78.05 -91.21
N ILE A 1065 -67.05 -77.49 -92.05
CA ILE A 1065 -67.13 -76.08 -92.49
C ILE A 1065 -68.12 -75.96 -93.65
N GLY A 1066 -69.09 -75.05 -93.54
CA GLY A 1066 -70.06 -74.79 -94.61
C GLY A 1066 -71.11 -75.88 -94.71
N ASN A 1067 -71.24 -76.50 -95.88
CA ASN A 1067 -72.22 -77.57 -96.15
C ASN A 1067 -71.50 -78.92 -96.34
N SER A 1068 -70.23 -79.01 -95.93
CA SER A 1068 -69.31 -80.11 -96.30
C SER A 1068 -69.61 -81.43 -95.60
N ARG A 1069 -70.34 -81.40 -94.47
CA ARG A 1069 -70.81 -82.61 -93.77
C ARG A 1069 -72.32 -82.54 -93.47
N ASP A 1070 -72.79 -81.47 -92.86
CA ASP A 1070 -74.23 -81.22 -92.66
C ASP A 1070 -74.75 -80.10 -93.58
N GLU A 1071 -75.92 -80.30 -94.21
CA GLU A 1071 -76.50 -79.34 -95.17
C GLU A 1071 -76.77 -77.96 -94.55
N ASN A 1072 -77.01 -77.88 -93.24
CA ASN A 1072 -77.33 -76.64 -92.52
C ASN A 1072 -76.19 -76.17 -91.59
N ALA A 1073 -74.99 -76.75 -91.66
CA ALA A 1073 -73.91 -76.48 -90.70
C ALA A 1073 -73.49 -75.01 -90.64
N LEU A 1074 -73.49 -74.29 -91.77
CA LEU A 1074 -73.20 -72.85 -91.77
C LEU A 1074 -74.25 -72.03 -91.01
N ALA A 1075 -75.53 -72.38 -91.15
CA ALA A 1075 -76.61 -71.70 -90.44
C ALA A 1075 -76.60 -72.06 -88.94
N MET A 1076 -76.23 -73.30 -88.59
CA MET A 1076 -76.05 -73.74 -87.21
C MET A 1076 -74.85 -73.03 -86.55
N PHE A 1077 -73.70 -72.96 -87.22
CA PHE A 1077 -72.51 -72.25 -86.72
C PHE A 1077 -72.83 -70.78 -86.46
N ALA A 1078 -73.51 -70.11 -87.40
CA ALA A 1078 -73.92 -68.73 -87.22
C ALA A 1078 -74.92 -68.54 -86.06
N ASN A 1079 -75.83 -69.49 -85.83
CA ASN A 1079 -76.76 -69.43 -84.71
C ASN A 1079 -76.09 -69.63 -83.34
N GLU A 1080 -75.04 -70.44 -83.29
CA GLU A 1080 -74.36 -70.81 -82.06
C GLU A 1080 -73.28 -69.81 -81.65
N PHE A 1081 -72.51 -69.30 -82.62
CA PHE A 1081 -71.35 -68.44 -82.36
C PHE A 1081 -71.53 -66.98 -82.78
N LEU A 1082 -72.52 -66.68 -83.63
CA LEU A 1082 -72.70 -65.35 -84.24
C LEU A 1082 -74.07 -64.72 -83.93
N LYS A 1083 -74.72 -65.08 -82.81
CA LYS A 1083 -75.95 -64.43 -82.33
C LYS A 1083 -75.69 -63.13 -81.56
#